data_AF-A0A3N5Y834-F1
#
_entry.id   AF-A0A3N5Y834-F1
#
_cell.length_a   1.000
_cell.length_b   1.000
_cell.length_c   1.000
_cell.angle_alpha   90.00
_cell.angle_beta   90.00
_cell.angle_gamma   90.00
#
_symmetry.space_group_name_H-M   'P 1'
#
loop_
_entity.id
_entity.type
_entity.pdbx_description
1 polymer ?
#
loop_
_entity_poly.entity_id
_entity_poly.type
_entity_poly.pdbx_seq_one_letter_code
_entity_poly.pdbx_strand_id
1 'polypeptide(L)'
;MTNRRRTLTHALLIASTGLFLTACGGGDTVGDTKESPVTAPFYPEPTEEWELVWSDEFDGDALNTSNWGYDLGDGSDRGLERWGNNEQQWYTDQNTSVSDGTLKITARAESVQDGFPYTSSRITTAGKLDFKYGRVEASLKTTSGQGLWGAFWMLSSNSPYGSDGWAATGEIDIMEAANPGVAETEFLGSTLFHGFPWPLQQSISERLPAEIDATEFNEYAVEWEQNEIRFFVNDIHFKTITSDSYYSYFYNDAKETYELAEDGAPFDTEFYLILNLAVGGNLTGNLVEDSSLPGELEVDYVRVYRCSYDTPDGKGCNSNVNPDLETPDPLRPVTESFDIYIDEPATYSWTIVGELFERPLALNSFWNNDGALSFAEVPFDGRGNVIEVVTSNSGNISINPVVEPIELFGMGNNPNFAELHAGELRFDIYVRSAEADSEFLVKMDSGYPALGQVSLDADSFAANTWTTVSVKVNDLIAFRGEGFSPLDTSSIQSMFVFEPTGAADVLIDNITLSCGSPGGCGISAPVPPAPPIEGPFALEGVWAVAPEAGSLGVGPAKGDITWFAIDDQGVSDRSCFYDDTYVFNEDGTFQNVLGDDTWLEEWQGGNPENCGTPVSPHDGMTTGSWSYDADAGTLLIDGFGSYVGIPKAVNAGELPAVPTPPNVTYQIEEVGNDRMIVTIEAGTGVWWQFVMQKLESFGNPGPAPERTFAGTWQVEPVAGSLGVGPAQGDISWWSIDDAGVTTRACFYDDKYVFDRDGTFDNVLGDDTWLEAWQGVTGEECGAPVAPHDGAGDYTWTYTEDTEDTGTLFIDGLGGYMGIPKAVNAGELPGVSVPPNVTYDVMWEDDNTVVIDIEAGPGVWWRYRMIKTVQPEPLPEAPPIVGTWRVAPEANSLGVGPAMGDISWWAIDDAGVTTRACFYDDDYVFMEDGTFDNVLGDDTWLEAWQGVTGEECGTPVAPHDGAGEYTWELDMDNGMLTINGVGGYVGIPKAVNDGELGNGGTVTATTVYMVEFSDDNSRMTVDIESGAGVWWRFIMEKQ
;
A
#
# COMPACT_ATOMS: atom_id res chain seq x y z
N MET A 1 -57.74 -22.18 -36.82
CA MET A 1 -57.61 -23.31 -35.89
C MET A 1 -56.44 -22.97 -34.98
N THR A 2 -56.62 -23.16 -33.67
CA THR A 2 -55.65 -22.92 -32.57
C THR A 2 -54.98 -21.53 -32.57
N ASN A 3 -55.57 -20.42 -32.10
CA ASN A 3 -56.39 -20.12 -30.89
C ASN A 3 -55.63 -20.50 -29.60
N ARG A 4 -55.29 -19.62 -28.63
CA ARG A 4 -55.85 -18.31 -28.24
C ARG A 4 -54.85 -17.51 -27.38
N ARG A 5 -54.79 -16.19 -27.64
CA ARG A 5 -54.43 -15.13 -26.67
C ARG A 5 -55.46 -15.06 -25.53
N ARG A 6 -55.06 -14.62 -24.33
CA ARG A 6 -55.76 -13.65 -23.41
C ARG A 6 -55.19 -13.68 -21.98
N THR A 7 -54.67 -12.56 -21.44
CA THR A 7 -55.31 -11.62 -20.46
C THR A 7 -55.71 -12.29 -19.14
N LEU A 8 -55.60 -11.75 -17.92
CA LEU A 8 -55.17 -10.51 -17.27
C LEU A 8 -55.64 -10.72 -15.79
N THR A 9 -55.21 -9.83 -14.89
CA THR A 9 -55.97 -9.39 -13.70
C THR A 9 -55.98 -10.23 -12.40
N HIS A 10 -55.29 -9.64 -11.42
CA HIS A 10 -55.64 -9.48 -10.00
C HIS A 10 -57.11 -9.70 -9.62
N ALA A 11 -57.34 -10.36 -8.48
CA ALA A 11 -58.53 -10.14 -7.65
C ALA A 11 -58.24 -10.41 -6.17
N LEU A 12 -58.26 -9.31 -5.42
CA LEU A 12 -58.44 -9.15 -3.97
C LEU A 12 -59.84 -9.66 -3.53
N LEU A 13 -59.98 -10.15 -2.29
CA LEU A 13 -61.09 -9.94 -1.32
C LEU A 13 -61.05 -11.06 -0.25
N ILE A 14 -60.76 -10.82 1.03
CA ILE A 14 -61.46 -10.06 2.10
C ILE A 14 -62.61 -10.84 2.79
N ALA A 15 -62.43 -10.98 4.11
CA ALA A 15 -63.42 -11.02 5.22
C ALA A 15 -64.35 -12.26 5.34
N SER A 16 -64.78 -12.73 6.50
CA SER A 16 -64.84 -12.23 7.91
C SER A 16 -65.37 -13.42 8.75
N THR A 17 -65.18 -13.56 10.06
CA THR A 17 -65.90 -12.93 11.20
C THR A 17 -65.54 -13.82 12.42
N GLY A 18 -65.35 -13.42 13.68
CA GLY A 18 -65.51 -12.18 14.42
C GLY A 18 -65.63 -12.49 15.93
N LEU A 19 -65.69 -11.42 16.74
CA LEU A 19 -65.93 -11.33 18.20
C LEU A 19 -64.69 -11.46 19.11
N PHE A 20 -64.42 -10.59 20.10
CA PHE A 20 -64.97 -9.31 20.56
C PHE A 20 -64.05 -8.78 21.69
N LEU A 21 -64.05 -7.45 21.88
CA LEU A 21 -63.97 -6.71 23.15
C LEU A 21 -62.60 -6.43 23.85
N THR A 22 -62.39 -5.12 23.98
CA THR A 22 -61.84 -4.32 25.10
C THR A 22 -60.33 -4.08 25.25
N ALA A 23 -60.04 -2.77 25.25
CA ALA A 23 -58.79 -2.09 25.50
C ALA A 23 -58.37 -2.10 26.99
N CYS A 24 -57.06 -2.06 27.24
CA CYS A 24 -56.34 -0.90 27.80
C CYS A 24 -54.96 -1.33 28.35
N GLY A 25 -53.90 -0.71 27.82
CA GLY A 25 -52.80 -0.14 28.61
C GLY A 25 -51.77 -1.07 29.26
N GLY A 26 -50.54 -0.96 28.77
CA GLY A 26 -49.40 -0.66 29.63
C GLY A 26 -48.36 -1.77 29.82
N GLY A 27 -47.13 -1.47 29.42
CA GLY A 27 -45.93 -1.72 30.22
C GLY A 27 -45.16 -3.00 29.90
N ASP A 28 -43.89 -2.80 29.57
CA ASP A 28 -42.83 -3.77 29.40
C ASP A 28 -42.76 -4.84 30.51
N THR A 29 -42.47 -6.08 30.14
CA THR A 29 -41.35 -6.90 30.65
C THR A 29 -41.44 -8.36 30.18
N VAL A 30 -40.32 -8.86 29.66
CA VAL A 30 -39.82 -10.25 29.68
C VAL A 30 -40.66 -11.30 28.94
N GLY A 31 -40.23 -11.63 27.72
CA GLY A 31 -40.70 -12.79 26.95
C GLY A 31 -39.97 -14.07 27.36
N ASP A 32 -40.70 -14.95 28.03
CA ASP A 32 -40.32 -16.35 28.26
C ASP A 32 -40.75 -17.21 27.06
N THR A 33 -39.88 -18.16 26.76
CA THR A 33 -39.76 -19.04 25.61
C THR A 33 -40.99 -19.91 25.33
N LYS A 34 -41.28 -20.11 24.03
CA LYS A 34 -42.00 -21.29 23.55
C LYS A 34 -41.08 -22.05 22.60
N GLU A 35 -40.42 -23.05 23.16
CA GLU A 35 -39.64 -24.04 22.42
C GLU A 35 -40.51 -24.74 21.36
N SER A 36 -39.97 -24.82 20.15
CA SER A 36 -40.37 -25.82 19.15
C SER A 36 -39.99 -27.22 19.66
N PRO A 37 -40.75 -28.28 19.34
CA PRO A 37 -40.45 -29.61 19.85
C PRO A 37 -39.11 -30.11 19.27
N VAL A 38 -38.10 -30.19 20.13
CA VAL A 38 -36.84 -30.89 19.87
C VAL A 38 -37.18 -32.37 19.71
N THR A 39 -37.05 -32.91 18.49
CA THR A 39 -36.93 -34.35 18.30
C THR A 39 -35.57 -34.77 18.84
N ALA A 40 -35.55 -35.58 19.89
CA ALA A 40 -34.33 -36.15 20.42
C ALA A 40 -33.58 -36.90 19.31
N PRO A 41 -32.29 -36.61 19.07
CA PRO A 41 -31.51 -37.36 18.09
C PRO A 41 -31.41 -38.82 18.53
N PHE A 42 -31.64 -39.70 17.56
CA PHE A 42 -31.49 -41.14 17.70
C PHE A 42 -30.02 -41.49 17.41
N TYR A 43 -29.22 -41.72 18.44
CA TYR A 43 -27.89 -42.30 18.30
C TYR A 43 -27.94 -43.77 18.76
N PRO A 44 -27.80 -44.77 17.86
CA PRO A 44 -27.46 -46.11 18.30
C PRO A 44 -26.03 -46.13 18.88
N GLU A 45 -25.81 -46.87 19.96
CA GLU A 45 -24.47 -47.09 20.56
C GLU A 45 -23.48 -47.65 19.51
N PRO A 46 -22.19 -47.23 19.55
CA PRO A 46 -21.24 -47.46 18.47
C PRO A 46 -20.69 -48.88 18.51
N THR A 47 -21.00 -49.66 17.47
CA THR A 47 -20.10 -50.72 17.02
C THR A 47 -19.98 -50.65 15.50
N GLU A 48 -18.81 -50.18 15.07
CA GLU A 48 -18.28 -50.12 13.68
C GLU A 48 -18.93 -49.09 12.75
N GLU A 49 -18.93 -47.81 13.13
CA GLU A 49 -19.27 -46.72 12.20
C GLU A 49 -18.16 -46.49 11.16
N TRP A 50 -16.90 -46.66 11.51
CA TRP A 50 -15.75 -46.47 10.62
C TRP A 50 -15.16 -47.82 10.17
N GLU A 51 -15.00 -48.00 8.86
CA GLU A 51 -14.32 -49.16 8.25
C GLU A 51 -12.88 -48.78 7.87
N LEU A 52 -11.88 -49.46 8.41
CA LEU A 52 -10.48 -49.25 8.01
C LEU A 52 -10.28 -49.66 6.55
N VAL A 53 -9.87 -48.71 5.70
CA VAL A 53 -9.67 -48.95 4.26
C VAL A 53 -8.21 -48.93 3.84
N TRP A 54 -7.35 -48.26 4.61
CA TRP A 54 -5.91 -48.24 4.39
C TRP A 54 -5.17 -47.94 5.69
N SER A 55 -3.99 -48.54 5.87
CA SER A 55 -3.07 -48.14 6.94
C SER A 55 -1.61 -48.43 6.63
N ASP A 56 -0.74 -47.74 7.34
CA ASP A 56 0.67 -48.10 7.51
C ASP A 56 0.99 -48.08 9.02
N GLU A 57 1.33 -49.24 9.56
CA GLU A 57 1.67 -49.43 10.98
C GLU A 57 3.19 -49.41 11.21
N PHE A 58 3.99 -49.20 10.16
CA PHE A 58 5.45 -49.13 10.21
C PHE A 58 6.18 -50.29 10.93
N ASP A 59 5.53 -51.47 11.02
CA ASP A 59 6.06 -52.71 11.61
C ASP A 59 7.28 -53.33 10.85
N GLY A 60 7.62 -52.77 9.68
CA GLY A 60 8.69 -53.24 8.82
C GLY A 60 10.09 -52.80 9.25
N ASP A 61 11.07 -52.97 8.36
CA ASP A 61 12.46 -52.51 8.52
C ASP A 61 12.85 -51.41 7.52
N ALA A 62 11.90 -50.95 6.71
CA ALA A 62 12.06 -49.86 5.74
C ALA A 62 10.70 -49.24 5.40
N LEU A 63 10.71 -48.02 4.86
CA LEU A 63 9.52 -47.36 4.34
C LEU A 63 8.88 -48.21 3.23
N ASN A 64 7.57 -48.47 3.33
CA ASN A 64 6.84 -49.19 2.30
C ASN A 64 6.66 -48.29 1.07
N THR A 65 7.48 -48.50 0.04
CA THR A 65 7.42 -47.72 -1.21
C THR A 65 6.19 -48.03 -2.07
N SER A 66 5.35 -48.99 -1.70
CA SER A 66 4.02 -49.15 -2.31
C SER A 66 3.00 -48.17 -1.73
N ASN A 67 3.25 -47.68 -0.51
CA ASN A 67 2.42 -46.70 0.20
C ASN A 67 2.93 -45.28 0.00
N TRP A 68 4.25 -45.07 0.06
CA TRP A 68 4.88 -43.74 0.16
C TRP A 68 5.88 -43.46 -0.96
N GLY A 69 5.83 -42.26 -1.53
CA GLY A 69 6.86 -41.65 -2.37
C GLY A 69 7.63 -40.57 -1.60
N TYR A 70 8.73 -40.09 -2.18
CA TYR A 70 9.52 -38.98 -1.64
C TYR A 70 9.37 -37.75 -2.51
N ASP A 71 9.11 -36.61 -1.88
CA ASP A 71 9.38 -35.31 -2.46
C ASP A 71 10.83 -34.94 -2.13
N LEU A 72 11.62 -34.64 -3.17
CA LEU A 72 13.06 -34.40 -3.05
C LEU A 72 13.37 -32.94 -3.37
N GLY A 73 14.45 -32.43 -2.76
CA GLY A 73 14.92 -31.07 -2.98
C GLY A 73 14.13 -30.02 -2.22
N ASP A 74 14.07 -28.83 -2.80
CA ASP A 74 13.52 -27.60 -2.22
C ASP A 74 12.21 -27.17 -2.90
N GLY A 75 11.61 -28.00 -3.76
CA GLY A 75 10.37 -27.69 -4.47
C GLY A 75 10.55 -26.86 -5.75
N SER A 76 11.76 -26.40 -6.06
CA SER A 76 12.04 -25.56 -7.25
C SER A 76 11.70 -26.26 -8.58
N ASP A 77 11.76 -27.59 -8.63
CA ASP A 77 11.34 -28.39 -9.81
C ASP A 77 9.83 -28.32 -10.07
N ARG A 78 9.06 -27.86 -9.09
CA ARG A 78 7.61 -27.60 -9.15
C ARG A 78 7.29 -26.10 -9.18
N GLY A 79 8.30 -25.23 -9.32
CA GLY A 79 8.12 -23.77 -9.27
C GLY A 79 7.89 -23.23 -7.86
N LEU A 80 8.13 -24.04 -6.82
CA LEU A 80 7.98 -23.67 -5.41
C LEU A 80 9.35 -23.59 -4.77
N GLU A 81 10.15 -22.57 -5.10
CA GLU A 81 11.48 -22.40 -4.49
C GLU A 81 11.34 -22.34 -2.96
N ARG A 82 12.19 -23.11 -2.25
CA ARG A 82 12.11 -23.30 -0.79
C ARG A 82 10.69 -23.70 -0.32
N TRP A 83 10.03 -24.52 -1.12
CA TRP A 83 8.66 -25.00 -0.94
C TRP A 83 7.61 -23.89 -0.78
N GLY A 84 7.91 -22.67 -1.24
CA GLY A 84 7.04 -21.50 -1.12
C GLY A 84 7.02 -20.85 0.26
N ASN A 85 7.75 -21.41 1.23
CA ASN A 85 7.67 -21.03 2.64
C ASN A 85 9.01 -20.59 3.24
N ASN A 86 10.00 -20.27 2.41
CA ASN A 86 11.37 -19.93 2.85
C ASN A 86 12.05 -21.04 3.68
N GLU A 87 11.65 -22.29 3.47
CA GLU A 87 12.23 -23.46 4.13
C GLU A 87 13.76 -23.58 3.83
N GLN A 88 14.54 -24.05 4.82
CA GLN A 88 16.01 -24.06 4.77
C GLN A 88 16.61 -25.46 4.57
N GLN A 89 15.81 -26.52 4.61
CA GLN A 89 16.25 -27.88 4.35
C GLN A 89 16.24 -28.24 2.86
N TRP A 90 17.10 -29.18 2.48
CA TRP A 90 17.01 -29.93 1.24
C TRP A 90 16.42 -31.32 1.53
N TYR A 91 15.22 -31.64 1.02
CA TYR A 91 14.60 -32.94 1.30
C TYR A 91 15.33 -34.09 0.58
N THR A 92 15.58 -35.18 1.30
CA THR A 92 16.22 -36.40 0.76
C THR A 92 15.53 -37.68 1.25
N ASP A 93 15.77 -38.79 0.54
CA ASP A 93 15.33 -40.13 0.95
C ASP A 93 16.20 -40.75 2.06
N GLN A 94 17.39 -40.19 2.33
CA GLN A 94 18.31 -40.68 3.37
C GLN A 94 17.93 -40.18 4.78
N ASN A 95 16.94 -39.29 4.88
CA ASN A 95 16.43 -38.75 6.13
C ASN A 95 15.24 -39.54 6.70
N THR A 96 14.80 -40.59 6.01
CA THR A 96 13.72 -41.46 6.46
C THR A 96 14.25 -42.83 6.90
N SER A 97 13.77 -43.33 8.04
CA SER A 97 14.01 -44.70 8.49
C SER A 97 12.79 -45.30 9.16
N VAL A 98 12.68 -46.64 9.14
CA VAL A 98 11.65 -47.37 9.89
C VAL A 98 12.36 -48.33 10.83
N SER A 99 12.07 -48.21 12.12
CA SER A 99 12.71 -49.02 13.16
C SER A 99 11.84 -49.03 14.42
N ASP A 100 11.93 -50.09 15.21
CA ASP A 100 11.21 -50.20 16.49
C ASP A 100 9.68 -50.02 16.40
N GLY A 101 9.09 -50.31 15.23
CA GLY A 101 7.65 -50.19 14.98
C GLY A 101 7.20 -48.78 14.60
N THR A 102 8.12 -47.85 14.33
CA THR A 102 7.80 -46.45 13.99
C THR A 102 8.53 -46.00 12.73
N LEU A 103 7.92 -45.05 12.01
CA LEU A 103 8.57 -44.22 11.00
C LEU A 103 9.29 -43.06 11.70
N LYS A 104 10.48 -42.73 11.19
CA LYS A 104 11.31 -41.62 11.66
C LYS A 104 11.72 -40.75 10.48
N ILE A 105 11.32 -39.49 10.50
CA ILE A 105 11.82 -38.44 9.61
C ILE A 105 12.78 -37.59 10.41
N THR A 106 14.07 -37.66 10.10
CA THR A 106 15.12 -36.97 10.86
C THR A 106 15.65 -35.76 10.10
N ALA A 107 15.47 -34.56 10.65
CA ALA A 107 16.17 -33.35 10.23
C ALA A 107 17.61 -33.34 10.74
N ARG A 108 18.57 -32.88 9.93
CA ARG A 108 20.00 -32.85 10.28
C ARG A 108 20.66 -31.54 9.85
N ALA A 109 21.60 -31.06 10.66
CA ALA A 109 22.55 -30.01 10.30
C ALA A 109 23.64 -30.59 9.39
N GLU A 110 23.30 -30.77 8.11
CA GLU A 110 24.21 -31.21 7.07
C GLU A 110 23.87 -30.54 5.75
N SER A 111 24.89 -30.07 5.01
CA SER A 111 24.72 -29.48 3.69
C SER A 111 25.07 -30.51 2.62
N VAL A 112 24.07 -30.90 1.84
CA VAL A 112 24.21 -31.79 0.67
C VAL A 112 24.06 -31.05 -0.67
N GLN A 113 23.61 -29.79 -0.60
CA GLN A 113 23.38 -28.88 -1.71
C GLN A 113 23.81 -27.47 -1.27
N ASP A 114 24.55 -26.76 -2.13
CA ASP A 114 25.00 -25.39 -1.84
C ASP A 114 23.79 -24.48 -1.60
N GLY A 115 23.84 -23.68 -0.53
CA GLY A 115 22.73 -22.79 -0.13
C GLY A 115 21.71 -23.41 0.83
N PHE A 116 21.84 -24.70 1.15
CA PHE A 116 20.97 -25.42 2.07
C PHE A 116 21.79 -26.04 3.21
N PRO A 117 21.74 -25.47 4.43
CA PRO A 117 22.51 -25.96 5.57
C PRO A 117 21.94 -27.21 6.25
N TYR A 118 20.70 -27.60 5.91
CA TYR A 118 19.97 -28.70 6.55
C TYR A 118 19.50 -29.74 5.53
N THR A 119 19.27 -30.97 6.00
CA THR A 119 18.51 -32.00 5.29
C THR A 119 17.35 -32.51 6.13
N SER A 120 16.30 -32.98 5.49
CA SER A 120 15.17 -33.68 6.14
C SER A 120 14.45 -34.58 5.13
N SER A 121 13.25 -35.06 5.42
CA SER A 121 12.42 -35.82 4.47
C SER A 121 10.99 -35.29 4.40
N ARG A 122 10.39 -35.38 3.21
CA ARG A 122 8.97 -35.17 2.92
C ARG A 122 8.47 -36.38 2.14
N ILE A 123 7.50 -37.09 2.70
CA ILE A 123 6.91 -38.28 2.08
C ILE A 123 5.43 -38.05 1.77
N THR A 124 4.96 -38.68 0.70
CA THR A 124 3.60 -38.48 0.19
C THR A 124 2.98 -39.78 -0.30
N THR A 125 1.65 -39.91 -0.19
CA THR A 125 0.89 -41.01 -0.80
C THR A 125 0.38 -40.69 -2.21
N ALA A 126 0.73 -39.54 -2.79
CA ALA A 126 0.27 -39.11 -4.12
C ALA A 126 0.42 -40.21 -5.18
N GLY A 127 -0.67 -40.52 -5.89
CA GLY A 127 -0.72 -41.55 -6.93
C GLY A 127 -0.62 -42.99 -6.40
N LYS A 128 -0.72 -43.19 -5.08
CA LYS A 128 -0.70 -44.50 -4.39
C LYS A 128 -1.95 -44.69 -3.55
N LEU A 129 -2.28 -43.69 -2.73
CA LEU A 129 -3.52 -43.56 -2.00
C LEU A 129 -4.04 -42.14 -2.20
N ASP A 130 -5.17 -42.06 -2.88
CA ASP A 130 -5.98 -40.87 -3.07
C ASP A 130 -7.39 -41.25 -2.63
N PHE A 131 -8.02 -40.44 -1.78
CA PHE A 131 -9.35 -40.74 -1.24
C PHE A 131 -10.15 -39.47 -1.02
N LYS A 132 -11.47 -39.61 -1.02
CA LYS A 132 -12.39 -38.53 -0.71
C LYS A 132 -13.32 -38.94 0.43
N TYR A 133 -13.40 -38.07 1.42
CA TYR A 133 -14.15 -38.25 2.66
C TYR A 133 -13.68 -39.43 3.50
N GLY A 134 -13.89 -39.35 4.81
CA GLY A 134 -13.46 -40.37 5.74
C GLY A 134 -12.95 -39.81 7.05
N ARG A 135 -12.38 -40.71 7.86
CA ARG A 135 -11.55 -40.35 9.00
C ARG A 135 -10.10 -40.66 8.65
N VAL A 136 -9.22 -39.71 8.94
CA VAL A 136 -7.78 -39.84 8.75
C VAL A 136 -7.14 -39.56 10.09
N GLU A 137 -6.27 -40.46 10.55
CA GLU A 137 -5.60 -40.29 11.83
C GLU A 137 -4.15 -40.78 11.78
N ALA A 138 -3.30 -40.17 12.61
CA ALA A 138 -1.95 -40.61 12.84
C ALA A 138 -1.56 -40.42 14.31
N SER A 139 -0.81 -41.37 14.86
CA SER A 139 -0.17 -41.26 16.17
C SER A 139 1.29 -40.85 15.97
N LEU A 140 1.65 -39.64 16.38
CA LEU A 140 2.99 -39.10 16.15
C LEU A 140 3.43 -38.14 17.25
N LYS A 141 4.73 -37.81 17.25
CA LYS A 141 5.34 -36.75 18.05
C LYS A 141 6.50 -36.11 17.28
N THR A 142 6.89 -34.91 17.67
CA THR A 142 8.05 -34.21 17.11
C THR A 142 9.06 -33.81 18.20
N THR A 143 10.31 -33.60 17.83
CA THR A 143 11.34 -33.14 18.76
C THR A 143 11.17 -31.66 19.06
N SER A 144 11.34 -31.25 20.31
CA SER A 144 11.35 -29.83 20.68
C SER A 144 12.53 -29.08 20.05
N GLY A 145 12.29 -27.85 19.59
CA GLY A 145 13.37 -26.98 19.14
C GLY A 145 12.94 -25.85 18.22
N GLN A 146 13.62 -24.71 18.36
CA GLN A 146 13.45 -23.54 17.50
C GLN A 146 13.90 -23.84 16.07
N GLY A 147 13.04 -23.53 15.10
CA GLY A 147 13.23 -23.77 13.68
C GLY A 147 12.79 -25.15 13.20
N LEU A 148 12.20 -26.00 14.04
CA LEU A 148 11.60 -27.27 13.60
C LEU A 148 10.12 -27.08 13.29
N TRP A 149 9.66 -27.64 12.17
CA TRP A 149 8.25 -27.59 11.75
C TRP A 149 7.80 -28.97 11.26
N GLY A 150 7.15 -29.72 12.16
CA GLY A 150 6.58 -31.03 11.83
C GLY A 150 5.14 -30.89 11.33
N ALA A 151 4.78 -31.60 10.26
CA ALA A 151 3.44 -31.51 9.68
C ALA A 151 2.87 -32.87 9.26
N PHE A 152 1.57 -33.03 9.48
CA PHE A 152 0.72 -34.12 8.98
C PHE A 152 -0.52 -33.51 8.32
N TRP A 153 -0.60 -33.66 7.00
CA TRP A 153 -1.49 -32.84 6.19
C TRP A 153 -1.87 -33.52 4.87
N MET A 154 -2.77 -32.89 4.12
CA MET A 154 -3.36 -33.43 2.91
C MET A 154 -3.48 -32.38 1.82
N LEU A 155 -3.22 -32.79 0.58
CA LEU A 155 -3.43 -31.98 -0.63
C LEU A 155 -4.30 -32.71 -1.65
N SER A 156 -5.01 -31.93 -2.46
CA SER A 156 -5.85 -32.42 -3.55
C SER A 156 -5.03 -33.08 -4.67
N SER A 157 -5.47 -34.24 -5.16
CA SER A 157 -4.75 -35.02 -6.17
C SER A 157 -4.98 -34.53 -7.60
N ASN A 158 -6.22 -34.14 -7.92
CA ASN A 158 -6.65 -33.70 -9.26
C ASN A 158 -7.81 -32.70 -9.12
N SER A 159 -7.53 -31.53 -8.55
CA SER A 159 -8.53 -30.48 -8.41
C SER A 159 -8.98 -29.95 -9.76
N PRO A 160 -10.30 -29.79 -10.02
CA PRO A 160 -10.79 -28.98 -11.13
C PRO A 160 -10.76 -27.47 -10.83
N TYR A 161 -10.50 -27.10 -9.57
CA TYR A 161 -10.47 -25.73 -9.07
C TYR A 161 -9.02 -25.27 -8.97
N GLY A 162 -8.61 -24.35 -9.85
CA GLY A 162 -7.30 -23.70 -9.77
C GLY A 162 -6.22 -24.31 -10.66
N SER A 163 -6.32 -24.08 -11.98
CA SER A 163 -5.13 -24.14 -12.87
C SER A 163 -4.03 -23.17 -12.45
N ASP A 164 -4.44 -22.08 -11.79
CA ASP A 164 -3.58 -21.03 -11.22
C ASP A 164 -2.93 -21.44 -9.87
N GLY A 165 -3.26 -22.62 -9.33
CA GLY A 165 -2.56 -23.23 -8.19
C GLY A 165 -3.30 -23.22 -6.85
N TRP A 166 -2.53 -23.50 -5.79
CA TRP A 166 -2.95 -23.42 -4.39
C TRP A 166 -3.31 -21.98 -4.00
N ALA A 167 -4.26 -21.67 -3.11
CA ALA A 167 -5.05 -22.56 -2.26
C ALA A 167 -6.44 -22.90 -2.80
N ALA A 168 -6.78 -22.45 -4.01
CA ALA A 168 -8.08 -22.75 -4.63
C ALA A 168 -8.34 -24.26 -4.80
N THR A 169 -7.29 -25.08 -4.79
CA THR A 169 -7.34 -26.55 -4.83
C THR A 169 -7.64 -27.20 -3.47
N GLY A 170 -7.51 -26.48 -2.37
CA GLY A 170 -7.71 -26.95 -1.00
C GLY A 170 -6.49 -27.62 -0.36
N GLU A 171 -6.31 -27.38 0.94
CA GLU A 171 -5.33 -28.03 1.83
C GLU A 171 -5.97 -28.29 3.20
N ILE A 172 -5.69 -29.47 3.78
CA ILE A 172 -6.14 -29.84 5.12
C ILE A 172 -4.93 -30.21 5.97
N ASP A 173 -4.55 -29.32 6.88
CA ASP A 173 -3.50 -29.55 7.86
C ASP A 173 -4.10 -30.14 9.12
N ILE A 174 -3.91 -31.46 9.29
CA ILE A 174 -4.42 -32.19 10.44
C ILE A 174 -3.63 -31.83 11.69
N MET A 175 -2.32 -31.67 11.55
CA MET A 175 -1.44 -31.19 12.61
C MET A 175 -0.23 -30.49 12.03
N GLU A 176 0.04 -29.29 12.54
CA GLU A 176 1.30 -28.59 12.38
C GLU A 176 1.87 -28.24 13.74
N ALA A 177 3.18 -28.49 13.92
CA ALA A 177 3.93 -28.15 15.12
C ALA A 177 5.19 -27.37 14.73
N ALA A 178 5.14 -26.05 14.83
CA ALA A 178 6.28 -25.15 14.61
C ALA A 178 6.86 -24.68 15.94
N ASN A 179 8.19 -24.71 16.05
CA ASN A 179 8.95 -24.44 17.28
C ASN A 179 8.43 -25.23 18.50
N PRO A 180 8.14 -26.55 18.39
CA PRO A 180 7.57 -27.33 19.48
C PRO A 180 8.41 -27.21 20.77
N GLY A 181 7.75 -27.01 21.90
CA GLY A 181 8.37 -26.84 23.22
C GLY A 181 9.13 -25.52 23.43
N VAL A 182 9.00 -24.54 22.52
CA VAL A 182 9.58 -23.19 22.64
C VAL A 182 8.46 -22.18 22.90
N ALA A 183 8.13 -21.97 24.18
CA ALA A 183 6.90 -21.31 24.61
C ALA A 183 6.59 -19.94 24.00
N GLU A 184 7.60 -19.15 23.62
CA GLU A 184 7.40 -17.80 23.06
C GLU A 184 7.03 -17.82 21.57
N THR A 185 7.41 -18.87 20.83
CA THR A 185 7.29 -18.96 19.37
C THR A 185 6.57 -20.22 18.89
N GLU A 186 6.00 -21.00 19.82
CA GLU A 186 5.32 -22.26 19.52
C GLU A 186 3.97 -22.05 18.83
N PHE A 187 3.78 -22.79 17.74
CA PHE A 187 2.49 -23.03 17.12
C PHE A 187 2.21 -24.54 17.09
N LEU A 188 1.03 -24.92 17.59
CA LEU A 188 0.49 -26.27 17.50
C LEU A 188 -0.98 -26.16 17.11
N GLY A 189 -1.32 -26.55 15.88
CA GLY A 189 -2.62 -26.26 15.31
C GLY A 189 -3.05 -27.18 14.18
N SER A 190 -4.29 -26.99 13.74
CA SER A 190 -4.84 -27.49 12.48
C SER A 190 -5.29 -26.31 11.64
N THR A 191 -5.16 -26.43 10.32
CA THR A 191 -5.49 -25.35 9.38
C THR A 191 -6.22 -25.92 8.17
N LEU A 192 -7.19 -25.17 7.65
CA LEU A 192 -7.71 -25.34 6.30
C LEU A 192 -7.29 -24.16 5.44
N PHE A 193 -6.69 -24.41 4.28
CA PHE A 193 -6.49 -23.38 3.25
C PHE A 193 -7.50 -23.56 2.11
N HIS A 194 -8.12 -22.44 1.72
CA HIS A 194 -9.17 -22.40 0.72
C HIS A 194 -9.24 -21.01 0.05
N GLY A 195 -10.30 -20.75 -0.72
CA GLY A 195 -10.59 -19.44 -1.27
C GLY A 195 -9.97 -19.25 -2.65
N PHE A 196 -9.11 -18.25 -2.77
CA PHE A 196 -8.43 -17.91 -4.02
C PHE A 196 -7.07 -18.62 -4.13
N PRO A 197 -6.46 -18.66 -5.34
CA PRO A 197 -5.03 -18.93 -5.46
C PRO A 197 -4.21 -17.90 -4.65
N TRP A 198 -3.00 -18.29 -4.27
CA TRP A 198 -2.04 -17.38 -3.63
C TRP A 198 -1.80 -16.14 -4.50
N PRO A 199 -1.72 -14.92 -3.92
CA PRO A 199 -1.64 -14.60 -2.49
C PRO A 199 -2.97 -14.29 -1.80
N LEU A 200 -4.12 -14.47 -2.48
CA LEU A 200 -5.44 -14.13 -1.94
C LEU A 200 -6.11 -15.28 -1.18
N GLN A 201 -5.35 -16.34 -0.85
CA GLN A 201 -5.88 -17.49 -0.12
C GLN A 201 -6.53 -17.07 1.20
N GLN A 202 -7.50 -17.84 1.63
CA GLN A 202 -8.12 -17.74 2.94
C GLN A 202 -7.71 -18.94 3.77
N SER A 203 -7.62 -18.76 5.08
CA SER A 203 -7.34 -19.87 6.00
C SER A 203 -8.26 -19.85 7.21
N ILE A 204 -8.52 -21.04 7.73
CA ILE A 204 -9.21 -21.24 9.01
C ILE A 204 -8.26 -22.07 9.87
N SER A 205 -7.58 -21.41 10.80
CA SER A 205 -6.63 -22.03 11.73
C SER A 205 -7.20 -22.13 13.13
N GLU A 206 -6.98 -23.26 13.80
CA GLU A 206 -7.37 -23.48 15.18
C GLU A 206 -6.19 -24.07 15.97
N ARG A 207 -5.90 -23.50 17.15
CA ARG A 207 -4.90 -24.09 18.05
C ARG A 207 -5.47 -25.32 18.73
N LEU A 208 -4.61 -26.31 18.94
CA LEU A 208 -4.99 -27.47 19.73
C LEU A 208 -5.22 -27.08 21.21
N PRO A 209 -5.97 -27.90 21.98
CA PRO A 209 -6.10 -27.72 23.42
C PRO A 209 -4.74 -27.57 24.11
N ALA A 210 -4.63 -26.62 25.04
CA ALA A 210 -3.37 -26.21 25.65
C ALA A 210 -2.65 -27.33 26.43
N GLU A 211 -3.34 -28.42 26.76
CA GLU A 211 -2.75 -29.58 27.45
C GLU A 211 -1.99 -30.52 26.52
N ILE A 212 -2.07 -30.34 25.20
CA ILE A 212 -1.38 -31.18 24.22
C ILE A 212 0.08 -30.74 24.10
N ASP A 213 0.98 -31.68 24.32
CA ASP A 213 2.42 -31.52 24.10
C ASP A 213 2.83 -32.29 22.84
N ALA A 214 3.25 -31.58 21.79
CA ALA A 214 3.66 -32.18 20.52
C ALA A 214 4.91 -33.07 20.63
N THR A 215 5.63 -33.00 21.75
CA THR A 215 6.80 -33.85 22.03
C THR A 215 6.46 -35.22 22.64
N GLU A 216 5.20 -35.42 23.01
CA GLU A 216 4.63 -36.72 23.37
C GLU A 216 3.82 -37.31 22.20
N PHE A 217 3.63 -38.63 22.20
CA PHE A 217 2.78 -39.27 21.19
C PHE A 217 1.32 -38.87 21.42
N ASN A 218 0.72 -38.27 20.41
CA ASN A 218 -0.69 -37.91 20.36
C ASN A 218 -1.30 -38.44 19.07
N GLU A 219 -2.58 -38.80 19.15
CA GLU A 219 -3.39 -39.15 17.97
C GLU A 219 -4.03 -37.89 17.42
N TYR A 220 -3.63 -37.47 16.22
CA TYR A 220 -4.23 -36.35 15.50
C TYR A 220 -5.13 -36.89 14.40
N ALA A 221 -6.36 -36.38 14.30
CA ALA A 221 -7.30 -36.87 13.33
C ALA A 221 -8.19 -35.78 12.74
N VAL A 222 -8.63 -36.02 11.50
CA VAL A 222 -9.70 -35.26 10.85
C VAL A 222 -10.80 -36.22 10.40
N GLU A 223 -12.04 -35.84 10.65
CA GLU A 223 -13.21 -36.44 10.00
C GLU A 223 -13.74 -35.47 8.96
N TRP A 224 -13.82 -35.93 7.72
CA TRP A 224 -14.12 -35.11 6.56
C TRP A 224 -15.30 -35.74 5.79
N GLU A 225 -16.38 -34.98 5.66
CA GLU A 225 -17.57 -35.31 4.86
C GLU A 225 -17.97 -34.15 3.94
N GLN A 226 -18.97 -34.36 3.08
CA GLN A 226 -19.30 -33.44 1.97
C GLN A 226 -19.50 -31.97 2.34
N ASN A 227 -19.88 -31.66 3.59
CA ASN A 227 -20.18 -30.29 4.02
C ASN A 227 -19.59 -29.94 5.39
N GLU A 228 -18.78 -30.82 5.97
CA GLU A 228 -18.32 -30.66 7.35
C GLU A 228 -16.96 -31.32 7.53
N ILE A 229 -16.05 -30.62 8.19
CA ILE A 229 -14.71 -31.07 8.55
C ILE A 229 -14.57 -30.89 10.06
N ARG A 230 -14.15 -31.95 10.75
CA ARG A 230 -14.05 -31.99 12.21
C ARG A 230 -12.66 -32.45 12.63
N PHE A 231 -11.98 -31.67 13.45
CA PHE A 231 -10.64 -31.97 13.94
C PHE A 231 -10.63 -32.53 15.35
N PHE A 232 -9.74 -33.49 15.58
CA PHE A 232 -9.60 -34.22 16.82
C PHE A 232 -8.14 -34.36 17.22
N VAL A 233 -7.91 -34.33 18.53
CA VAL A 233 -6.65 -34.79 19.13
C VAL A 233 -6.96 -35.68 20.33
N ASN A 234 -6.39 -36.89 20.37
CA ASN A 234 -6.63 -37.89 21.40
C ASN A 234 -8.15 -38.13 21.65
N ASP A 235 -8.92 -38.31 20.58
CA ASP A 235 -10.39 -38.42 20.57
C ASP A 235 -11.16 -37.18 21.07
N ILE A 236 -10.49 -36.06 21.35
CA ILE A 236 -11.13 -34.79 21.74
C ILE A 236 -11.45 -34.00 20.49
N HIS A 237 -12.75 -33.85 20.18
CA HIS A 237 -13.25 -32.92 19.16
C HIS A 237 -12.99 -31.48 19.61
N PHE A 238 -12.21 -30.72 18.84
CA PHE A 238 -11.87 -29.33 19.19
C PHE A 238 -12.26 -28.30 18.13
N LYS A 239 -12.57 -28.71 16.89
CA LYS A 239 -13.07 -27.79 15.85
C LYS A 239 -14.02 -28.46 14.87
N THR A 240 -15.11 -27.78 14.54
CA THR A 240 -15.95 -28.05 13.36
C THR A 240 -15.86 -26.89 12.38
N ILE A 241 -15.77 -27.20 11.09
CA ILE A 241 -15.83 -26.25 9.99
C ILE A 241 -16.87 -26.76 8.99
N THR A 242 -17.81 -25.91 8.63
CA THR A 242 -18.91 -26.22 7.70
C THR A 242 -18.68 -25.59 6.33
N SER A 243 -19.32 -26.12 5.29
CA SER A 243 -19.10 -25.70 3.90
C SER A 243 -19.59 -24.31 3.52
N ASP A 244 -20.24 -23.60 4.45
CA ASP A 244 -20.54 -22.18 4.33
C ASP A 244 -19.38 -21.29 4.79
N SER A 245 -18.46 -21.79 5.62
CA SER A 245 -17.28 -21.06 6.11
C SER A 245 -16.10 -21.09 5.12
N TYR A 246 -16.16 -21.91 4.07
CA TYR A 246 -15.12 -21.99 3.06
C TYR A 246 -15.70 -21.97 1.64
N TYR A 247 -14.85 -21.66 0.67
CA TYR A 247 -15.20 -21.60 -0.75
C TYR A 247 -13.96 -21.80 -1.62
N SER A 248 -14.15 -21.97 -2.92
CA SER A 248 -13.08 -21.88 -3.92
C SER A 248 -13.51 -20.91 -5.02
N TYR A 249 -12.67 -19.91 -5.30
CA TYR A 249 -12.87 -18.96 -6.41
C TYR A 249 -11.64 -18.99 -7.30
N PHE A 250 -11.81 -19.40 -8.56
CA PHE A 250 -10.69 -19.78 -9.42
C PHE A 250 -10.97 -19.45 -10.88
N TYR A 251 -9.92 -19.37 -11.71
CA TYR A 251 -10.09 -19.30 -13.15
C TYR A 251 -10.35 -20.69 -13.73
N ASN A 252 -11.51 -20.89 -14.33
CA ASN A 252 -11.86 -22.12 -15.02
C ASN A 252 -11.35 -22.07 -16.46
N ASP A 253 -10.18 -22.68 -16.73
CA ASP A 253 -9.60 -22.73 -18.08
C ASP A 253 -10.56 -23.30 -19.14
N ALA A 254 -11.41 -24.26 -18.77
CA ALA A 254 -12.32 -24.89 -19.72
C ALA A 254 -13.50 -23.99 -20.11
N LYS A 255 -13.87 -23.05 -19.23
CA LYS A 255 -14.90 -22.03 -19.48
C LYS A 255 -14.33 -20.66 -19.81
N GLU A 256 -13.01 -20.51 -19.69
CA GLU A 256 -12.27 -19.25 -19.84
C GLU A 256 -12.92 -18.14 -19.02
N THR A 257 -13.08 -18.35 -17.71
CA THR A 257 -13.65 -17.35 -16.80
C THR A 257 -13.38 -17.63 -15.34
N TYR A 258 -13.33 -16.60 -14.50
CA TYR A 258 -13.38 -16.77 -13.05
C TYR A 258 -14.77 -17.24 -12.59
N GLU A 259 -14.80 -18.23 -11.70
CA GLU A 259 -16.05 -18.69 -11.09
C GLU A 259 -15.90 -19.09 -9.63
N LEU A 260 -16.99 -18.86 -8.89
CA LEU A 260 -17.21 -19.46 -7.58
C LEU A 260 -17.62 -20.93 -7.79
N ALA A 261 -16.85 -21.84 -7.19
CA ALA A 261 -17.15 -23.26 -7.20
C ALA A 261 -18.48 -23.59 -6.48
N GLU A 262 -19.03 -24.78 -6.74
CA GLU A 262 -20.21 -25.28 -6.03
C GLU A 262 -19.92 -25.51 -4.54
N ASP A 263 -20.98 -25.52 -3.72
CA ASP A 263 -20.87 -25.71 -2.26
C ASP A 263 -20.12 -27.02 -1.92
N GLY A 264 -19.22 -26.95 -0.95
CA GLY A 264 -18.36 -28.06 -0.54
C GLY A 264 -16.96 -28.05 -1.17
N ALA A 265 -16.74 -27.26 -2.23
CA ALA A 265 -15.42 -27.00 -2.78
C ALA A 265 -14.58 -26.08 -1.87
N PRO A 266 -13.24 -26.26 -1.80
CA PRO A 266 -12.44 -27.20 -2.60
C PRO A 266 -12.33 -28.62 -2.03
N PHE A 267 -12.96 -28.90 -0.90
CA PHE A 267 -12.85 -30.17 -0.17
C PHE A 267 -13.85 -31.23 -0.66
N ASP A 268 -14.16 -31.25 -1.95
CA ASP A 268 -15.05 -32.21 -2.61
C ASP A 268 -14.34 -33.06 -3.69
N THR A 269 -13.01 -33.04 -3.69
CA THR A 269 -12.12 -33.84 -4.56
C THR A 269 -11.40 -34.95 -3.78
N GLU A 270 -10.59 -35.77 -4.45
CA GLU A 270 -9.71 -36.74 -3.78
C GLU A 270 -8.43 -36.04 -3.28
N PHE A 271 -7.98 -36.42 -2.09
CA PHE A 271 -6.77 -35.93 -1.43
C PHE A 271 -5.78 -37.07 -1.15
N TYR A 272 -4.50 -36.74 -1.11
CA TYR A 272 -3.40 -37.61 -0.67
C TYR A 272 -2.74 -37.08 0.60
N LEU A 273 -2.03 -37.93 1.32
CA LEU A 273 -1.40 -37.62 2.61
C LEU A 273 0.06 -37.17 2.44
N ILE A 274 0.50 -36.29 3.32
CA ILE A 274 1.89 -35.80 3.40
C ILE A 274 2.36 -35.82 4.86
N LEU A 275 3.61 -36.25 5.05
CA LEU A 275 4.34 -36.15 6.30
C LEU A 275 5.72 -35.53 6.04
N ASN A 276 6.08 -34.51 6.80
CA ASN A 276 7.41 -33.90 6.73
C ASN A 276 7.84 -33.28 8.06
N LEU A 277 9.15 -33.03 8.15
CA LEU A 277 9.76 -32.18 9.16
C LEU A 277 10.58 -31.10 8.44
N ALA A 278 10.00 -29.92 8.24
CA ALA A 278 10.70 -28.77 7.70
C ALA A 278 11.69 -28.18 8.74
N VAL A 279 12.67 -27.42 8.25
CA VAL A 279 13.66 -26.69 9.07
C VAL A 279 13.69 -25.24 8.61
N GLY A 280 13.41 -24.31 9.52
CA GLY A 280 13.17 -22.91 9.19
C GLY A 280 11.84 -22.70 8.48
N GLY A 281 11.70 -21.56 7.81
CA GLY A 281 10.49 -21.18 7.07
C GLY A 281 9.62 -20.17 7.82
N ASN A 282 8.66 -19.59 7.09
CA ASN A 282 7.82 -18.48 7.54
C ASN A 282 7.15 -18.73 8.89
N LEU A 283 6.53 -19.91 9.08
CA LEU A 283 5.80 -20.25 10.31
C LEU A 283 6.71 -20.36 11.54
N THR A 284 7.98 -20.71 11.35
CA THR A 284 8.99 -20.79 12.43
C THR A 284 9.66 -19.45 12.74
N GLY A 285 9.42 -18.41 11.93
CA GLY A 285 10.13 -17.13 11.98
C GLY A 285 11.53 -17.16 11.37
N ASN A 286 11.84 -18.16 10.54
CA ASN A 286 13.15 -18.37 9.86
C ASN A 286 14.39 -18.53 10.78
N LEU A 287 14.21 -18.50 12.10
CA LEU A 287 15.27 -18.73 13.07
C LEU A 287 15.41 -20.23 13.35
N VAL A 288 16.63 -20.77 13.21
CA VAL A 288 16.95 -22.18 13.47
C VAL A 288 18.04 -22.28 14.52
N GLU A 289 17.81 -23.08 15.57
CA GLU A 289 18.83 -23.43 16.54
C GLU A 289 19.43 -24.81 16.25
N ASP A 290 20.68 -24.85 15.76
CA ASP A 290 21.41 -26.09 15.45
C ASP A 290 21.51 -27.06 16.64
N SER A 291 21.40 -26.57 17.89
CA SER A 291 21.37 -27.42 19.10
C SER A 291 20.15 -28.35 19.17
N SER A 292 19.09 -28.04 18.43
CA SER A 292 17.88 -28.86 18.30
C SER A 292 18.05 -29.99 17.29
N LEU A 293 19.18 -30.05 16.57
CA LEU A 293 19.45 -31.03 15.52
C LEU A 293 20.46 -32.11 15.98
N PRO A 294 20.27 -33.38 15.59
CA PRO A 294 19.19 -33.89 14.75
C PRO A 294 17.84 -33.89 15.49
N GLY A 295 16.79 -33.39 14.82
CA GLY A 295 15.41 -33.41 15.27
C GLY A 295 14.63 -34.48 14.52
N GLU A 296 13.62 -35.07 15.14
CA GLU A 296 12.86 -36.18 14.57
C GLU A 296 11.35 -35.99 14.72
N LEU A 297 10.62 -36.26 13.63
CA LEU A 297 9.19 -36.56 13.64
C LEU A 297 9.05 -38.10 13.64
N GLU A 298 8.51 -38.63 14.73
CA GLU A 298 8.33 -40.07 14.95
C GLU A 298 6.84 -40.42 14.84
N VAL A 299 6.49 -41.38 13.97
CA VAL A 299 5.11 -41.75 13.65
C VAL A 299 4.91 -43.24 13.93
N ASP A 300 3.97 -43.58 14.81
CA ASP A 300 3.60 -44.95 15.18
C ASP A 300 2.73 -45.60 14.11
N TYR A 301 1.71 -44.89 13.62
CA TYR A 301 0.88 -45.36 12.52
C TYR A 301 0.21 -44.22 11.78
N VAL A 302 -0.25 -44.50 10.56
CA VAL A 302 -1.23 -43.67 9.82
C VAL A 302 -2.37 -44.58 9.36
N ARG A 303 -3.62 -44.17 9.60
CA ARG A 303 -4.82 -44.94 9.26
C ARG A 303 -5.85 -44.07 8.56
N VAL A 304 -6.51 -44.65 7.56
CA VAL A 304 -7.60 -44.04 6.82
C VAL A 304 -8.81 -44.96 6.88
N TYR A 305 -9.94 -44.39 7.28
CA TYR A 305 -11.20 -45.05 7.42
C TYR A 305 -12.24 -44.43 6.52
N ARG A 306 -13.18 -45.25 6.06
CA ARG A 306 -14.37 -44.82 5.35
C ARG A 306 -15.58 -44.97 6.26
N CYS A 307 -16.54 -44.05 6.16
CA CYS A 307 -17.80 -44.20 6.84
C CYS A 307 -18.52 -45.47 6.35
N SER A 308 -19.01 -46.30 7.27
CA SER A 308 -19.78 -47.51 6.97
C SER A 308 -21.22 -47.19 6.51
N TYR A 309 -21.66 -45.95 6.73
CA TYR A 309 -22.87 -45.34 6.20
C TYR A 309 -22.54 -44.39 5.05
N ASP A 310 -23.52 -44.15 4.18
CA ASP A 310 -23.48 -43.18 3.08
C ASP A 310 -22.10 -42.93 2.44
N THR A 311 -21.50 -44.01 1.94
CA THR A 311 -20.12 -44.01 1.44
C THR A 311 -19.77 -42.94 0.39
N PRO A 312 -20.69 -42.45 -0.47
CA PRO A 312 -20.36 -41.38 -1.41
C PRO A 312 -20.21 -40.00 -0.76
N ASP A 313 -20.87 -39.77 0.37
CA ASP A 313 -21.05 -38.47 1.02
C ASP A 313 -20.20 -38.35 2.30
N GLY A 314 -19.80 -39.49 2.87
CA GLY A 314 -19.11 -39.59 4.17
C GLY A 314 -20.01 -39.38 5.38
N LYS A 315 -21.29 -39.07 5.15
CA LYS A 315 -22.23 -38.58 6.17
C LYS A 315 -22.67 -39.65 7.15
N GLY A 316 -22.77 -39.25 8.41
CA GLY A 316 -23.46 -40.00 9.46
C GLY A 316 -22.57 -40.86 10.34
N CYS A 317 -21.27 -40.92 10.08
CA CYS A 317 -20.28 -41.41 11.04
C CYS A 317 -19.69 -40.23 11.81
N ASN A 318 -19.52 -40.38 13.11
CA ASN A 318 -18.83 -39.38 13.93
C ASN A 318 -18.23 -39.99 15.19
N SER A 319 -17.03 -39.57 15.58
CA SER A 319 -16.37 -40.08 16.78
C SER A 319 -16.48 -39.06 17.92
N ASN A 320 -17.42 -39.24 18.84
CA ASN A 320 -17.57 -38.37 20.03
C ASN A 320 -17.64 -36.86 19.72
N VAL A 321 -18.38 -36.49 18.68
CA VAL A 321 -18.54 -35.08 18.30
C VAL A 321 -19.21 -34.29 19.41
N ASN A 322 -18.55 -33.20 19.81
CA ASN A 322 -19.14 -32.13 20.60
C ASN A 322 -19.92 -31.16 19.68
N PRO A 323 -21.27 -31.17 19.70
CA PRO A 323 -22.08 -30.29 18.85
C PRO A 323 -22.16 -28.85 19.35
N ASP A 324 -21.63 -28.56 20.55
CA ASP A 324 -21.66 -27.23 21.15
C ASP A 324 -20.46 -26.36 20.72
N LEU A 325 -19.54 -26.89 19.90
CA LEU A 325 -18.45 -26.10 19.35
C LEU A 325 -18.96 -25.11 18.31
N GLU A 326 -18.47 -23.88 18.38
CA GLU A 326 -18.79 -22.85 17.40
C GLU A 326 -18.14 -23.17 16.05
N THR A 327 -18.92 -23.01 14.99
CA THR A 327 -18.45 -23.06 13.62
C THR A 327 -18.04 -21.66 13.18
N PRO A 328 -16.98 -21.50 12.36
CA PRO A 328 -16.62 -20.20 11.82
C PRO A 328 -17.78 -19.56 11.04
N ASP A 329 -17.79 -18.23 10.98
CA ASP A 329 -18.81 -17.51 10.23
C ASP A 329 -18.80 -17.89 8.73
N PRO A 330 -19.96 -17.84 8.05
CA PRO A 330 -20.03 -18.04 6.62
C PRO A 330 -19.13 -17.05 5.87
N LEU A 331 -18.36 -17.54 4.91
CA LEU A 331 -17.39 -16.76 4.15
C LEU A 331 -17.59 -16.97 2.65
N ARG A 332 -17.65 -15.87 1.90
CA ARG A 332 -17.78 -15.86 0.43
C ARG A 332 -16.97 -14.70 -0.15
N PRO A 333 -16.49 -14.84 -1.40
CA PRO A 333 -15.77 -13.75 -2.04
C PRO A 333 -16.75 -12.62 -2.38
N VAL A 334 -16.27 -11.39 -2.31
CA VAL A 334 -16.96 -10.25 -2.93
C VAL A 334 -16.65 -10.28 -4.42
N THR A 335 -17.68 -10.24 -5.26
CA THR A 335 -17.52 -10.23 -6.71
C THR A 335 -18.32 -9.08 -7.31
N GLU A 336 -17.71 -8.36 -8.23
CA GLU A 336 -18.36 -7.25 -8.94
C GLU A 336 -18.19 -7.41 -10.45
N SER A 337 -19.14 -6.87 -11.22
CA SER A 337 -19.12 -6.90 -12.68
C SER A 337 -19.66 -5.60 -13.24
N PHE A 338 -18.92 -5.03 -14.18
CA PHE A 338 -19.15 -3.72 -14.77
C PHE A 338 -19.27 -3.89 -16.29
N ASP A 339 -20.40 -3.46 -16.83
CA ASP A 339 -20.57 -3.36 -18.28
C ASP A 339 -19.67 -2.24 -18.81
N ILE A 340 -18.88 -2.53 -19.84
CA ILE A 340 -18.13 -1.52 -20.60
C ILE A 340 -18.92 -1.16 -21.87
N TYR A 341 -19.48 -2.18 -22.53
CA TYR A 341 -20.31 -2.02 -23.71
C TYR A 341 -21.34 -3.16 -23.84
N ILE A 342 -22.62 -2.80 -23.80
CA ILE A 342 -23.74 -3.66 -24.20
C ILE A 342 -24.72 -2.78 -24.97
N ASP A 343 -24.83 -2.98 -26.29
CA ASP A 343 -25.58 -2.13 -27.24
C ASP A 343 -25.13 -0.65 -27.36
N GLU A 344 -24.52 -0.09 -26.33
CA GLU A 344 -23.94 1.26 -26.26
C GLU A 344 -22.84 1.30 -25.18
N PRO A 345 -21.91 2.28 -25.20
CA PRO A 345 -20.95 2.47 -24.12
C PRO A 345 -21.65 2.72 -22.78
N ALA A 346 -21.18 2.06 -21.72
CA ALA A 346 -21.83 2.12 -20.42
C ALA A 346 -21.72 3.50 -19.76
N THR A 347 -22.59 3.76 -18.78
CA THR A 347 -22.46 4.89 -17.86
C THR A 347 -22.52 4.37 -16.44
N TYR A 348 -21.44 4.57 -15.69
CA TYR A 348 -21.42 4.23 -14.28
C TYR A 348 -22.05 5.34 -13.46
N SER A 349 -22.77 4.98 -12.40
CA SER A 349 -23.51 5.96 -11.61
C SER A 349 -23.47 5.64 -10.13
N TRP A 350 -23.10 6.62 -9.31
CA TRP A 350 -23.07 6.52 -7.86
C TRP A 350 -23.95 7.60 -7.25
N THR A 351 -24.64 7.29 -6.16
CA THR A 351 -25.30 8.32 -5.35
C THR A 351 -24.47 8.54 -4.10
N ILE A 352 -23.75 9.65 -4.04
CA ILE A 352 -22.84 9.97 -2.94
C ILE A 352 -23.39 11.19 -2.21
N VAL A 353 -23.64 11.07 -0.90
CA VAL A 353 -24.30 12.10 -0.08
C VAL A 353 -25.64 12.59 -0.68
N GLY A 354 -26.35 11.71 -1.41
CA GLY A 354 -27.63 12.03 -2.04
C GLY A 354 -27.54 12.77 -3.39
N GLU A 355 -26.34 13.06 -3.90
CA GLU A 355 -26.11 13.58 -5.25
C GLU A 355 -25.69 12.46 -6.21
N LEU A 356 -26.17 12.53 -7.45
CA LEU A 356 -25.88 11.54 -8.49
C LEU A 356 -24.60 11.96 -9.24
N PHE A 357 -23.59 11.09 -9.22
CA PHE A 357 -22.36 11.22 -9.99
C PHE A 357 -22.38 10.20 -11.11
N GLU A 358 -22.25 10.67 -12.36
CA GLU A 358 -22.23 9.82 -13.54
C GLU A 358 -20.87 9.88 -14.22
N ARG A 359 -20.35 8.72 -14.61
CA ARG A 359 -19.13 8.56 -15.41
C ARG A 359 -19.48 7.80 -16.68
N PRO A 360 -19.88 8.51 -17.75
CA PRO A 360 -20.15 7.88 -19.04
C PRO A 360 -18.85 7.42 -19.69
N LEU A 361 -18.91 6.29 -20.39
CA LEU A 361 -17.87 5.81 -21.28
C LEU A 361 -18.17 6.24 -22.72
N ALA A 362 -17.15 6.27 -23.56
CA ALA A 362 -17.28 6.56 -24.99
C ALA A 362 -16.38 5.65 -25.83
N LEU A 363 -16.94 5.19 -26.96
CA LEU A 363 -16.21 4.49 -28.01
C LEU A 363 -15.44 5.48 -28.88
N ASN A 364 -14.12 5.28 -28.98
CA ASN A 364 -13.16 6.15 -29.64
C ASN A 364 -12.12 5.34 -30.44
N SER A 365 -11.16 6.04 -31.03
CA SER A 365 -9.96 5.48 -31.66
C SER A 365 -8.82 6.47 -31.44
N PHE A 366 -7.76 6.07 -30.75
CA PHE A 366 -6.58 6.91 -30.56
C PHE A 366 -5.54 6.73 -31.68
N TRP A 367 -5.62 5.63 -32.44
CA TRP A 367 -4.77 5.41 -33.60
C TRP A 367 -5.54 4.76 -34.77
N ASN A 368 -5.84 5.54 -35.80
CA ASN A 368 -6.59 5.07 -36.98
C ASN A 368 -5.69 4.62 -38.15
N ASN A 369 -4.36 4.64 -37.97
CA ASN A 369 -3.34 4.25 -38.94
C ASN A 369 -3.55 4.89 -40.34
N ASP A 370 -3.51 6.22 -40.39
CA ASP A 370 -3.71 7.02 -41.60
C ASP A 370 -5.06 6.76 -42.31
N GLY A 371 -6.09 6.48 -41.52
CA GLY A 371 -7.44 6.18 -42.01
C GLY A 371 -7.60 4.77 -42.60
N ALA A 372 -6.64 3.87 -42.34
CA ALA A 372 -6.81 2.45 -42.65
C ALA A 372 -7.92 1.82 -41.81
N LEU A 373 -8.17 2.34 -40.60
CA LEU A 373 -9.23 1.92 -39.69
C LEU A 373 -10.54 2.67 -39.93
N SER A 374 -11.65 1.94 -39.88
CA SER A 374 -12.99 2.47 -39.69
C SER A 374 -13.72 1.63 -38.65
N PHE A 375 -14.51 2.28 -37.79
CA PHE A 375 -15.36 1.60 -36.83
C PHE A 375 -16.74 2.26 -36.73
N ALA A 376 -17.75 1.48 -36.39
CA ALA A 376 -19.11 1.97 -36.20
C ALA A 376 -19.94 1.01 -35.34
N GLU A 377 -20.91 1.56 -34.62
CA GLU A 377 -21.96 0.75 -34.01
C GLU A 377 -22.99 0.37 -35.08
N VAL A 378 -23.19 -0.93 -35.28
CA VAL A 378 -24.08 -1.47 -36.31
C VAL A 378 -25.07 -2.48 -35.72
N PRO A 379 -26.32 -2.50 -36.19
CA PRO A 379 -27.28 -3.49 -35.72
C PRO A 379 -26.93 -4.89 -36.24
N PHE A 380 -26.94 -5.88 -35.35
CA PHE A 380 -26.78 -7.30 -35.63
C PHE A 380 -28.03 -8.08 -35.18
N ASP A 381 -28.56 -8.92 -36.07
CA ASP A 381 -29.80 -9.67 -35.80
C ASP A 381 -29.61 -10.62 -34.60
N GLY A 382 -30.43 -10.44 -33.57
CA GLY A 382 -30.40 -11.24 -32.35
C GLY A 382 -29.42 -10.79 -31.26
N ARG A 383 -28.64 -9.72 -31.47
CA ARG A 383 -27.70 -9.16 -30.48
C ARG A 383 -27.85 -7.67 -30.19
N GLY A 384 -28.57 -6.92 -31.03
CA GLY A 384 -28.73 -5.49 -30.86
C GLY A 384 -27.64 -4.72 -31.61
N ASN A 385 -27.03 -3.70 -31.03
CA ASN A 385 -25.91 -2.99 -31.64
C ASN A 385 -24.58 -3.64 -31.24
N VAL A 386 -23.69 -3.77 -32.22
CA VAL A 386 -22.33 -4.30 -32.02
C VAL A 386 -21.32 -3.33 -32.61
N ILE A 387 -20.09 -3.35 -32.10
CA ILE A 387 -19.00 -2.52 -32.63
C ILE A 387 -18.39 -3.23 -33.83
N GLU A 388 -18.55 -2.69 -35.02
CA GLU A 388 -17.84 -3.12 -36.23
C GLU A 388 -16.49 -2.41 -36.32
N VAL A 389 -15.41 -3.17 -36.46
CA VAL A 389 -14.04 -2.71 -36.63
C VAL A 389 -13.52 -3.27 -37.95
N VAL A 390 -13.26 -2.38 -38.91
CA VAL A 390 -12.73 -2.73 -40.23
C VAL A 390 -11.44 -1.98 -40.47
N THR A 391 -10.36 -2.71 -40.72
CA THR A 391 -9.08 -2.14 -41.11
C THR A 391 -8.50 -2.79 -42.35
N SER A 392 -7.87 -2.01 -43.22
CA SER A 392 -7.10 -2.54 -44.35
C SER A 392 -5.65 -2.89 -44.00
N ASN A 393 -5.19 -2.59 -42.78
CA ASN A 393 -3.84 -2.89 -42.32
C ASN A 393 -3.78 -3.02 -40.79
N SER A 394 -3.97 -1.93 -40.04
CA SER A 394 -4.00 -1.95 -38.57
C SER A 394 -4.70 -0.69 -38.05
N GLY A 395 -4.83 -0.54 -36.73
CA GLY A 395 -5.49 0.57 -36.04
C GLY A 395 -6.24 0.06 -34.81
N ASN A 396 -6.54 0.94 -33.86
CA ASN A 396 -7.23 0.56 -32.63
C ASN A 396 -8.52 1.35 -32.39
N ILE A 397 -9.47 0.66 -31.76
CA ILE A 397 -10.57 1.31 -31.06
C ILE A 397 -10.29 1.30 -29.56
N SER A 398 -10.87 2.24 -28.83
CA SER A 398 -10.79 2.32 -27.37
C SER A 398 -12.15 2.67 -26.77
N ILE A 399 -12.41 2.21 -25.55
CA ILE A 399 -13.55 2.63 -24.74
C ILE A 399 -13.04 3.24 -23.45
N ASN A 400 -13.36 4.52 -23.25
CA ASN A 400 -12.71 5.38 -22.26
C ASN A 400 -13.76 6.12 -21.43
N PRO A 401 -13.50 6.44 -20.15
CA PRO A 401 -14.29 7.43 -19.45
C PRO A 401 -14.20 8.79 -20.15
N VAL A 402 -15.31 9.54 -20.17
CA VAL A 402 -15.40 10.87 -20.80
C VAL A 402 -14.98 12.00 -19.85
N VAL A 403 -14.76 11.68 -18.58
CA VAL A 403 -14.44 12.64 -17.50
C VAL A 403 -13.04 12.36 -16.94
N GLU A 404 -12.95 11.87 -15.71
CA GLU A 404 -11.70 11.48 -15.05
C GLU A 404 -11.35 10.01 -15.33
N PRO A 405 -10.06 9.65 -15.25
CA PRO A 405 -9.61 8.26 -15.25
C PRO A 405 -10.34 7.38 -14.23
N ILE A 406 -10.24 6.08 -14.43
CA ILE A 406 -10.85 5.07 -13.57
C ILE A 406 -9.78 4.45 -12.68
N GLU A 407 -9.99 4.50 -11.38
CA GLU A 407 -9.25 3.67 -10.43
C GLU A 407 -9.95 2.31 -10.30
N LEU A 408 -9.17 1.23 -10.40
CA LEU A 408 -9.59 -0.14 -10.12
C LEU A 408 -8.95 -0.59 -8.81
N PHE A 409 -9.76 -1.14 -7.89
CA PHE A 409 -9.27 -1.72 -6.64
C PHE A 409 -9.59 -3.22 -6.58
N GLY A 410 -8.76 -3.99 -5.87
CA GLY A 410 -8.91 -5.44 -5.73
C GLY A 410 -8.64 -6.25 -7.01
N MET A 411 -7.99 -5.65 -8.02
CA MET A 411 -7.64 -6.28 -9.30
C MET A 411 -6.12 -6.29 -9.59
N GLY A 412 -5.29 -5.97 -8.60
CA GLY A 412 -3.83 -5.88 -8.70
C GLY A 412 -3.32 -4.54 -9.21
N ASN A 413 -2.03 -4.26 -9.03
CA ASN A 413 -1.34 -3.08 -9.56
C ASN A 413 0.16 -3.34 -9.80
N ASN A 414 0.87 -2.40 -10.43
CA ASN A 414 2.33 -2.35 -10.49
C ASN A 414 2.90 -1.63 -9.25
N PRO A 415 4.03 -2.08 -8.66
CA PRO A 415 4.95 -3.12 -9.08
C PRO A 415 4.59 -4.55 -8.66
N ASN A 416 3.47 -4.78 -7.99
CA ASN A 416 3.09 -6.08 -7.43
C ASN A 416 2.41 -7.03 -8.45
N PHE A 417 2.84 -6.99 -9.72
CA PHE A 417 2.24 -7.78 -10.80
C PHE A 417 2.33 -9.31 -10.60
N ALA A 418 3.18 -9.77 -9.68
CA ALA A 418 3.32 -11.17 -9.32
C ALA A 418 2.23 -11.65 -8.34
N GLU A 419 1.51 -10.72 -7.72
CA GLU A 419 0.36 -11.03 -6.86
C GLU A 419 -0.85 -11.33 -7.76
N LEU A 420 -1.34 -12.57 -7.70
CA LEU A 420 -2.50 -12.98 -8.48
C LEU A 420 -3.78 -12.40 -7.88
N HIS A 421 -4.46 -11.54 -8.64
CA HIS A 421 -5.82 -11.10 -8.34
C HIS A 421 -6.85 -11.81 -9.21
N ALA A 422 -8.12 -11.77 -8.82
CA ALA A 422 -9.21 -12.32 -9.60
C ALA A 422 -9.88 -11.20 -10.39
N GLY A 423 -9.39 -10.91 -11.60
CA GLY A 423 -9.95 -9.89 -12.48
C GLY A 423 -9.93 -10.35 -13.93
N GLU A 424 -10.97 -10.04 -14.71
CA GLU A 424 -11.02 -10.37 -16.14
C GLU A 424 -11.81 -9.36 -16.98
N LEU A 425 -11.29 -9.10 -18.18
CA LEU A 425 -12.01 -8.45 -19.27
C LEU A 425 -12.62 -9.52 -20.18
N ARG A 426 -13.94 -9.51 -20.32
CA ARG A 426 -14.65 -10.43 -21.21
C ARG A 426 -15.36 -9.70 -22.32
N PHE A 427 -15.35 -10.29 -23.52
CA PHE A 427 -16.07 -9.77 -24.67
C PHE A 427 -16.41 -10.87 -25.67
N ASP A 428 -17.43 -10.65 -26.47
CA ASP A 428 -17.76 -11.48 -27.61
C ASP A 428 -17.13 -10.91 -28.89
N ILE A 429 -16.52 -11.75 -29.71
CA ILE A 429 -15.92 -11.39 -30.99
C ILE A 429 -16.48 -12.24 -32.13
N TYR A 430 -16.73 -11.62 -33.28
CA TYR A 430 -17.15 -12.26 -34.52
C TYR A 430 -16.25 -11.83 -35.66
N VAL A 431 -15.39 -12.73 -36.12
CA VAL A 431 -14.43 -12.45 -37.18
C VAL A 431 -15.05 -12.78 -38.53
N ARG A 432 -15.28 -11.78 -39.39
CA ARG A 432 -15.70 -12.01 -40.80
C ARG A 432 -14.51 -12.33 -41.69
N SER A 433 -13.41 -11.60 -41.49
CA SER A 433 -12.11 -11.83 -42.11
C SER A 433 -10.98 -11.25 -41.28
N ALA A 434 -9.81 -11.90 -41.32
CA ALA A 434 -8.55 -11.39 -40.81
C ALA A 434 -7.42 -11.80 -41.76
N GLU A 435 -6.35 -11.02 -41.81
CA GLU A 435 -5.12 -11.37 -42.52
C GLU A 435 -4.48 -12.59 -41.85
N ALA A 436 -3.96 -13.52 -42.66
CA ALA A 436 -3.29 -14.71 -42.13
C ALA A 436 -2.05 -14.32 -41.34
N ASP A 437 -1.76 -15.07 -40.26
CA ASP A 437 -0.63 -14.81 -39.35
C ASP A 437 -0.70 -13.42 -38.66
N SER A 438 -1.87 -12.78 -38.60
CA SER A 438 -2.09 -11.53 -37.84
C SER A 438 -2.58 -11.79 -36.41
N GLU A 439 -2.55 -10.76 -35.57
CA GLU A 439 -2.92 -10.81 -34.16
C GLU A 439 -4.02 -9.78 -33.86
N PHE A 440 -4.82 -10.07 -32.84
CA PHE A 440 -5.68 -9.10 -32.18
C PHE A 440 -5.12 -8.77 -30.80
N LEU A 441 -4.70 -7.52 -30.61
CA LEU A 441 -4.21 -7.06 -29.32
C LEU A 441 -5.39 -6.52 -28.51
N VAL A 442 -5.56 -7.07 -27.31
CA VAL A 442 -6.49 -6.55 -26.29
C VAL A 442 -5.65 -5.82 -25.26
N LYS A 443 -5.99 -4.56 -24.99
CA LYS A 443 -5.23 -3.71 -24.07
C LYS A 443 -6.13 -3.02 -23.07
N MET A 444 -5.53 -2.67 -21.94
CA MET A 444 -6.02 -1.66 -21.01
C MET A 444 -4.91 -0.61 -20.88
N ASP A 445 -5.25 0.67 -20.84
CA ASP A 445 -4.28 1.76 -20.96
C ASP A 445 -4.49 2.76 -19.81
N SER A 446 -3.39 3.14 -19.14
CA SER A 446 -3.35 4.13 -18.06
C SER A 446 -2.61 5.41 -18.46
N GLY A 447 -2.52 5.67 -19.77
CA GLY A 447 -1.77 6.76 -20.38
C GLY A 447 -0.53 6.27 -21.10
N TYR A 448 -0.56 6.19 -22.43
CA TYR A 448 0.58 5.75 -23.24
C TYR A 448 1.89 6.48 -22.84
N PRO A 449 3.00 5.75 -22.59
CA PRO A 449 3.21 4.34 -22.91
C PRO A 449 2.83 3.35 -21.78
N ALA A 450 2.12 3.76 -20.73
CA ALA A 450 1.66 2.91 -19.63
C ALA A 450 0.42 2.10 -20.03
N LEU A 451 0.60 0.81 -20.34
CA LEU A 451 -0.48 -0.07 -20.76
C LEU A 451 -0.20 -1.54 -20.43
N GLY A 452 -1.28 -2.31 -20.37
CA GLY A 452 -1.25 -3.76 -20.34
C GLY A 452 -1.76 -4.33 -21.65
N GLN A 453 -1.15 -5.39 -22.17
CA GLN A 453 -1.51 -5.96 -23.47
C GLN A 453 -1.45 -7.49 -23.46
N VAL A 454 -2.48 -8.11 -24.05
CA VAL A 454 -2.52 -9.52 -24.41
C VAL A 454 -2.71 -9.66 -25.92
N SER A 455 -1.98 -10.59 -26.53
CA SER A 455 -2.09 -10.92 -27.96
C SER A 455 -2.92 -12.17 -28.18
N LEU A 456 -3.87 -12.11 -29.10
CA LEU A 456 -4.71 -13.23 -29.53
C LEU A 456 -4.41 -13.54 -31.00
N ASP A 457 -4.12 -14.81 -31.32
CA ASP A 457 -3.91 -15.25 -32.70
C ASP A 457 -5.22 -15.14 -33.50
N ALA A 458 -5.24 -14.33 -34.56
CA ALA A 458 -6.43 -14.13 -35.38
C ALA A 458 -6.89 -15.41 -36.08
N ASP A 459 -5.96 -16.33 -36.41
CA ASP A 459 -6.27 -17.61 -37.06
C ASP A 459 -6.95 -18.61 -36.11
N SER A 460 -6.94 -18.35 -34.79
CA SER A 460 -7.63 -19.16 -33.79
C SER A 460 -9.17 -19.00 -33.83
N PHE A 461 -9.67 -17.92 -34.45
CA PHE A 461 -11.10 -17.60 -34.49
C PHE A 461 -11.80 -18.20 -35.71
N ALA A 462 -12.87 -18.97 -35.47
CA ALA A 462 -13.68 -19.51 -36.55
C ALA A 462 -14.45 -18.40 -37.27
N ALA A 463 -14.17 -18.22 -38.56
CA ALA A 463 -14.83 -17.20 -39.37
C ALA A 463 -16.37 -17.32 -39.31
N ASN A 464 -17.04 -16.18 -39.17
CA ASN A 464 -18.49 -16.04 -39.13
C ASN A 464 -19.17 -16.77 -37.96
N THR A 465 -18.49 -16.85 -36.82
CA THR A 465 -19.02 -17.41 -35.58
C THR A 465 -18.69 -16.46 -34.42
N TRP A 466 -19.62 -16.32 -33.47
CA TRP A 466 -19.36 -15.59 -32.23
C TRP A 466 -18.55 -16.48 -31.30
N THR A 467 -17.46 -15.94 -30.78
CA THR A 467 -16.61 -16.55 -29.76
C THR A 467 -16.55 -15.59 -28.57
N THR A 468 -16.72 -16.10 -27.36
CA THR A 468 -16.46 -15.32 -26.14
C THR A 468 -14.99 -15.43 -25.81
N VAL A 469 -14.36 -14.31 -25.46
CA VAL A 469 -12.97 -14.20 -25.02
C VAL A 469 -12.97 -13.73 -23.57
N SER A 470 -12.09 -14.29 -22.75
CA SER A 470 -11.72 -13.72 -21.46
C SER A 470 -10.22 -13.47 -21.39
N VAL A 471 -9.85 -12.29 -20.93
CA VAL A 471 -8.47 -11.86 -20.69
C VAL A 471 -8.32 -11.58 -19.21
N LYS A 472 -7.42 -12.29 -18.52
CA LYS A 472 -7.13 -12.02 -17.11
C LYS A 472 -6.49 -10.63 -16.99
N VAL A 473 -6.95 -9.85 -16.01
CA VAL A 473 -6.35 -8.54 -15.71
C VAL A 473 -4.88 -8.70 -15.30
N ASN A 474 -4.53 -9.78 -14.59
CA ASN A 474 -3.13 -10.09 -14.26
C ASN A 474 -2.24 -10.22 -15.50
N ASP A 475 -2.73 -10.80 -16.60
CA ASP A 475 -1.95 -10.94 -17.84
C ASP A 475 -1.67 -9.57 -18.48
N LEU A 476 -2.62 -8.64 -18.36
CA LEU A 476 -2.44 -7.24 -18.78
C LEU A 476 -1.40 -6.54 -17.88
N ILE A 477 -1.52 -6.66 -16.55
CA ILE A 477 -0.60 -6.04 -15.59
C ILE A 477 0.82 -6.62 -15.72
N ALA A 478 0.96 -7.91 -16.06
CA ALA A 478 2.25 -8.58 -16.21
C ALA A 478 2.98 -8.22 -17.52
N PHE A 479 2.34 -7.52 -18.46
CA PHE A 479 2.95 -7.15 -19.73
C PHE A 479 4.20 -6.26 -19.56
N ARG A 480 5.32 -6.63 -20.22
CA ARG A 480 6.60 -5.90 -20.20
C ARG A 480 7.17 -5.77 -21.61
N GLY A 481 6.56 -4.91 -22.42
CA GLY A 481 7.06 -4.58 -23.75
C GLY A 481 8.24 -3.60 -23.71
N GLU A 482 9.21 -3.75 -24.60
CA GLU A 482 10.29 -2.77 -24.77
C GLU A 482 9.70 -1.41 -25.19
N GLY A 483 10.02 -0.36 -24.42
CA GLY A 483 9.49 0.99 -24.67
C GLY A 483 8.08 1.24 -24.10
N PHE A 484 7.51 0.28 -23.36
CA PHE A 484 6.24 0.44 -22.64
C PHE A 484 6.48 0.52 -21.13
N SER A 485 5.68 1.36 -20.48
CA SER A 485 5.57 1.38 -19.03
C SER A 485 4.47 0.41 -18.60
N PRO A 486 4.54 -0.20 -17.40
CA PRO A 486 3.48 -1.09 -16.96
C PRO A 486 2.14 -0.37 -16.76
N LEU A 487 1.05 -1.11 -16.89
CA LEU A 487 -0.29 -0.64 -16.55
C LEU A 487 -0.37 -0.20 -15.08
N ASP A 488 -0.90 0.99 -14.85
CA ASP A 488 -1.27 1.50 -13.53
C ASP A 488 -2.80 1.43 -13.37
N THR A 489 -3.27 0.51 -12.54
CA THR A 489 -4.70 0.29 -12.32
C THR A 489 -5.36 1.39 -11.50
N SER A 490 -4.59 2.31 -10.91
CA SER A 490 -5.14 3.46 -10.18
C SER A 490 -5.60 4.61 -11.09
N SER A 491 -5.20 4.60 -12.37
CA SER A 491 -5.50 5.69 -13.31
C SER A 491 -5.76 5.19 -14.74
N ILE A 492 -6.73 4.29 -14.90
CA ILE A 492 -7.14 3.74 -16.21
C ILE A 492 -7.79 4.81 -17.10
N GLN A 493 -7.15 5.09 -18.23
CA GLN A 493 -7.64 6.01 -19.25
C GLN A 493 -8.42 5.29 -20.36
N SER A 494 -8.08 4.05 -20.69
CA SER A 494 -8.85 3.22 -21.61
C SER A 494 -9.17 1.87 -20.95
N MET A 495 -10.45 1.64 -20.67
CA MET A 495 -10.96 0.41 -20.06
C MET A 495 -10.80 -0.80 -20.97
N PHE A 496 -10.91 -0.58 -22.28
CA PHE A 496 -10.78 -1.60 -23.31
C PHE A 496 -10.21 -0.99 -24.58
N VAL A 497 -9.15 -1.58 -25.12
CA VAL A 497 -8.57 -1.24 -26.42
C VAL A 497 -8.48 -2.52 -27.25
N PHE A 498 -8.92 -2.44 -28.51
CA PHE A 498 -8.81 -3.55 -29.46
C PHE A 498 -8.10 -3.11 -30.73
N GLU A 499 -7.04 -3.85 -31.08
CA GLU A 499 -6.15 -3.51 -32.19
C GLU A 499 -5.81 -4.73 -33.04
N PRO A 500 -6.35 -4.85 -34.26
CA PRO A 500 -5.84 -5.78 -35.25
C PRO A 500 -4.46 -5.33 -35.76
N THR A 501 -3.49 -6.24 -35.81
CA THR A 501 -2.15 -5.98 -36.37
C THR A 501 -2.08 -6.14 -37.90
N GLY A 502 -3.14 -6.69 -38.50
CA GLY A 502 -3.31 -6.94 -39.94
C GLY A 502 -4.71 -6.57 -40.44
N ALA A 503 -4.94 -6.65 -41.76
CA ALA A 503 -6.24 -6.30 -42.34
C ALA A 503 -7.37 -7.17 -41.76
N ALA A 504 -8.45 -6.57 -41.26
CA ALA A 504 -9.51 -7.30 -40.55
C ALA A 504 -10.91 -6.67 -40.71
N ASP A 505 -11.96 -7.48 -40.58
CA ASP A 505 -13.38 -7.10 -40.44
C ASP A 505 -13.95 -7.94 -39.29
N VAL A 506 -14.15 -7.29 -38.15
CA VAL A 506 -14.46 -7.90 -36.86
C VAL A 506 -15.65 -7.17 -36.24
N LEU A 507 -16.54 -7.91 -35.58
CA LEU A 507 -17.57 -7.34 -34.71
C LEU A 507 -17.26 -7.68 -33.25
N ILE A 508 -17.46 -6.75 -32.34
CA ILE A 508 -17.24 -6.90 -30.90
C ILE A 508 -18.51 -6.49 -30.15
N ASP A 509 -18.84 -7.22 -29.09
CA ASP A 509 -20.07 -7.05 -28.31
C ASP A 509 -19.87 -7.56 -26.86
N ASN A 510 -20.79 -7.24 -25.95
CA ASN A 510 -20.81 -7.70 -24.55
C ASN A 510 -19.49 -7.54 -23.80
N ILE A 511 -18.89 -6.34 -23.84
CA ILE A 511 -17.62 -6.06 -23.16
C ILE A 511 -17.91 -5.80 -21.68
N THR A 512 -17.29 -6.57 -20.79
CA THR A 512 -17.47 -6.48 -19.33
C THR A 512 -16.12 -6.59 -18.61
N LEU A 513 -15.97 -5.87 -17.50
CA LEU A 513 -14.89 -6.06 -16.53
C LEU A 513 -15.48 -6.71 -15.28
N SER A 514 -14.94 -7.84 -14.85
CA SER A 514 -15.39 -8.53 -13.64
C SER A 514 -14.22 -8.78 -12.69
N CYS A 515 -14.50 -8.82 -11.39
CA CYS A 515 -13.51 -9.13 -10.38
C CYS A 515 -14.07 -9.94 -9.21
N GLY A 516 -13.16 -10.55 -8.45
CA GLY A 516 -13.40 -11.18 -7.16
C GLY A 516 -12.26 -10.91 -6.19
N SER A 517 -12.58 -10.66 -4.92
CA SER A 517 -11.62 -10.42 -3.85
C SER A 517 -12.18 -10.83 -2.48
N PRO A 518 -11.33 -11.23 -1.50
CA PRO A 518 -11.77 -11.42 -0.12
C PRO A 518 -12.31 -10.13 0.53
N GLY A 519 -11.65 -8.99 0.27
CA GLY A 519 -11.91 -7.70 0.92
C GLY A 519 -12.63 -6.67 0.05
N GLY A 520 -13.24 -7.11 -1.06
CA GLY A 520 -13.87 -6.21 -2.04
C GLY A 520 -12.98 -5.89 -3.25
N CYS A 521 -13.63 -5.60 -4.36
CA CYS A 521 -12.98 -5.18 -5.61
C CYS A 521 -13.96 -4.35 -6.44
N GLY A 522 -13.46 -3.54 -7.37
CA GLY A 522 -14.31 -2.84 -8.31
C GLY A 522 -13.71 -1.58 -8.90
N ILE A 523 -14.60 -0.70 -9.35
CA ILE A 523 -14.30 0.63 -9.88
C ILE A 523 -14.60 1.66 -8.80
N SER A 524 -13.60 2.43 -8.37
CA SER A 524 -13.79 3.45 -7.33
C SER A 524 -14.81 4.50 -7.77
N ALA A 525 -15.70 4.90 -6.87
CA ALA A 525 -16.55 6.05 -7.09
C ALA A 525 -15.69 7.33 -7.15
N PRO A 526 -16.07 8.35 -7.95
CA PRO A 526 -15.39 9.64 -7.90
C PRO A 526 -15.47 10.20 -6.48
N VAL A 527 -14.35 10.69 -5.95
CA VAL A 527 -14.27 11.26 -4.60
C VAL A 527 -15.08 12.57 -4.60
N PRO A 528 -16.21 12.66 -3.88
CA PRO A 528 -16.89 13.94 -3.73
C PRO A 528 -16.02 14.89 -2.91
N PRO A 529 -16.11 16.21 -3.10
CA PRO A 529 -15.58 17.14 -2.12
C PRO A 529 -16.20 16.80 -0.75
N ALA A 530 -15.35 16.64 0.27
CA ALA A 530 -15.79 16.27 1.60
C ALA A 530 -16.96 17.17 2.04
N PRO A 531 -18.12 16.61 2.44
CA PRO A 531 -19.20 17.42 2.95
C PRO A 531 -18.71 18.15 4.22
N PRO A 532 -19.10 19.40 4.46
CA PRO A 532 -18.81 20.07 5.72
C PRO A 532 -19.39 19.22 6.86
N ILE A 533 -18.52 18.77 7.76
CA ILE A 533 -18.89 17.86 8.84
C ILE A 533 -19.79 18.60 9.84
N GLU A 534 -21.11 18.40 9.73
CA GLU A 534 -22.07 18.61 10.82
C GLU A 534 -22.92 17.33 11.03
N GLY A 535 -22.63 16.59 12.11
CA GLY A 535 -23.29 15.33 12.50
C GLY A 535 -22.54 14.66 13.68
N PRO A 536 -23.14 13.70 14.42
CA PRO A 536 -22.54 13.11 15.63
C PRO A 536 -21.23 12.36 15.31
N PHE A 537 -20.35 12.27 16.32
CA PHE A 537 -19.01 11.69 16.27
C PHE A 537 -18.93 10.40 15.43
N ALA A 538 -18.17 10.44 14.33
CA ALA A 538 -17.92 9.29 13.45
C ALA A 538 -16.48 8.80 13.66
N LEU A 539 -16.36 7.63 14.29
CA LEU A 539 -15.08 6.99 14.63
C LEU A 539 -14.36 6.43 13.39
N GLU A 540 -15.11 6.14 12.32
CA GLU A 540 -14.59 5.73 11.00
C GLU A 540 -13.58 6.74 10.43
N GLY A 541 -12.51 6.28 9.79
CA GLY A 541 -11.47 7.11 9.16
C GLY A 541 -10.08 6.90 9.78
N VAL A 542 -9.12 7.71 9.35
CA VAL A 542 -7.72 7.61 9.79
C VAL A 542 -7.45 8.51 10.99
N TRP A 543 -6.95 7.91 12.07
CA TRP A 543 -6.59 8.62 13.30
C TRP A 543 -5.10 8.49 13.60
N ALA A 544 -4.54 9.49 14.26
CA ALA A 544 -3.20 9.44 14.84
C ALA A 544 -3.25 10.01 16.27
N VAL A 545 -2.24 9.72 17.10
CA VAL A 545 -2.11 10.43 18.37
C VAL A 545 -1.80 11.90 18.07
N ALA A 546 -2.42 12.84 18.77
CA ALA A 546 -2.20 14.26 18.55
C ALA A 546 -0.76 14.63 18.98
N PRO A 547 0.06 15.26 18.13
CA PRO A 547 1.45 15.62 18.43
C PRO A 547 1.51 16.89 19.30
N GLU A 548 0.98 16.80 20.53
CA GLU A 548 0.96 17.90 21.50
C GLU A 548 1.22 17.40 22.93
N ALA A 549 1.80 18.26 23.78
CA ALA A 549 1.97 17.95 25.18
C ALA A 549 0.65 17.53 25.86
N GLY A 550 0.71 16.46 26.63
CA GLY A 550 -0.42 15.87 27.33
C GLY A 550 -1.27 14.91 26.47
N SER A 551 -0.89 14.66 25.22
CA SER A 551 -1.60 13.69 24.37
C SER A 551 -1.44 12.25 24.86
N LEU A 552 -0.26 11.87 25.36
CA LEU A 552 0.02 10.59 26.01
C LEU A 552 0.21 10.80 27.52
N GLY A 553 -0.47 10.01 28.36
CA GLY A 553 -0.28 10.11 29.80
C GLY A 553 -0.78 8.93 30.63
N VAL A 554 -0.38 8.91 31.90
CA VAL A 554 -0.67 7.86 32.88
C VAL A 554 -1.05 8.47 34.23
N GLY A 555 -2.02 7.88 34.93
CA GLY A 555 -2.39 8.30 36.28
C GLY A 555 -3.31 7.34 37.03
N PRO A 556 -3.71 7.71 38.26
CA PRO A 556 -4.45 6.84 39.18
C PRO A 556 -5.94 6.65 38.87
N ALA A 557 -6.49 7.37 37.89
CA ALA A 557 -7.91 7.35 37.54
C ALA A 557 -8.12 7.73 36.06
N LYS A 558 -9.29 7.37 35.50
CA LYS A 558 -9.67 7.77 34.13
C LYS A 558 -9.54 9.29 33.94
N GLY A 559 -8.80 9.70 32.91
CA GLY A 559 -8.54 11.11 32.59
C GLY A 559 -7.44 11.79 33.44
N ASP A 560 -6.79 11.06 34.35
CA ASP A 560 -5.70 11.57 35.16
C ASP A 560 -4.36 11.20 34.50
N ILE A 561 -3.53 12.19 34.20
CA ILE A 561 -2.20 12.05 33.60
C ILE A 561 -1.08 12.54 34.55
N THR A 562 -1.31 12.50 35.87
CA THR A 562 -0.40 13.11 36.86
C THR A 562 0.81 12.25 37.21
N TRP A 563 0.84 10.95 36.87
CA TRP A 563 2.04 10.12 37.05
C TRP A 563 3.01 10.31 35.90
N PHE A 564 2.48 10.47 34.68
CA PHE A 564 3.24 10.78 33.49
C PHE A 564 2.33 11.53 32.50
N ALA A 565 2.84 12.59 31.89
CA ALA A 565 2.22 13.24 30.75
C ALA A 565 3.35 13.60 29.80
N ILE A 566 3.17 13.31 28.51
CA ILE A 566 4.14 13.69 27.49
C ILE A 566 4.26 15.22 27.45
N ASP A 567 5.47 15.73 27.39
CA ASP A 567 5.73 17.15 27.15
C ASP A 567 6.14 17.37 25.69
N ASP A 568 6.34 18.63 25.29
CA ASP A 568 6.67 18.95 23.89
C ASP A 568 7.98 18.28 23.42
N GLN A 569 8.94 18.07 24.34
CA GLN A 569 10.17 17.35 24.04
C GLN A 569 9.90 15.87 23.80
N GLY A 570 9.12 15.23 24.68
CA GLY A 570 8.74 13.84 24.50
C GLY A 570 7.87 13.60 23.27
N VAL A 571 7.12 14.61 22.79
CA VAL A 571 6.45 14.54 21.48
C VAL A 571 7.49 14.47 20.35
N SER A 572 8.49 15.34 20.41
CA SER A 572 9.58 15.38 19.42
C SER A 572 10.45 14.13 19.44
N ASP A 573 10.78 13.59 20.62
CA ASP A 573 11.63 12.41 20.77
C ASP A 573 10.96 11.13 20.26
N ARG A 574 9.63 11.16 20.15
CA ARG A 574 8.79 10.02 19.73
C ARG A 574 8.13 10.31 18.40
N SER A 575 8.80 10.97 17.46
CA SER A 575 8.18 11.39 16.19
C SER A 575 7.54 10.22 15.43
N CYS A 576 8.18 9.04 15.42
CA CYS A 576 7.68 7.79 14.84
C CYS A 576 6.43 7.20 15.54
N PHE A 577 6.02 7.74 16.69
CA PHE A 577 4.77 7.35 17.35
C PHE A 577 3.61 8.24 16.91
N TYR A 578 3.91 9.43 16.40
CA TYR A 578 2.90 10.43 16.03
C TYR A 578 2.58 10.44 14.53
N ASP A 579 3.37 9.76 13.71
CA ASP A 579 3.07 9.42 12.31
C ASP A 579 2.39 8.05 12.17
N ASP A 580 2.46 7.18 13.18
CA ASP A 580 1.66 5.96 13.29
C ASP A 580 0.16 6.27 13.17
N THR A 581 -0.55 5.51 12.32
CA THR A 581 -1.98 5.69 12.12
C THR A 581 -2.80 4.46 12.49
N TYR A 582 -4.04 4.73 12.90
CA TYR A 582 -5.03 3.77 13.35
C TYR A 582 -6.25 3.94 12.45
N VAL A 583 -6.46 2.96 11.58
CA VAL A 583 -7.48 3.03 10.53
C VAL A 583 -8.72 2.28 10.99
N PHE A 584 -9.83 3.00 11.11
CA PHE A 584 -11.14 2.45 11.42
C PHE A 584 -11.98 2.44 10.14
N ASN A 585 -12.02 1.30 9.46
CA ASN A 585 -12.74 1.19 8.20
C ASN A 585 -14.26 1.08 8.42
N GLU A 586 -15.05 1.57 7.45
CA GLU A 586 -16.52 1.50 7.47
C GLU A 586 -17.05 0.05 7.48
N ASP A 587 -16.27 -0.90 6.97
CA ASP A 587 -16.59 -2.33 6.98
C ASP A 587 -16.37 -3.02 8.34
N GLY A 588 -15.89 -2.27 9.35
CA GLY A 588 -15.59 -2.78 10.69
C GLY A 588 -14.19 -3.37 10.86
N THR A 589 -13.35 -3.33 9.83
CA THR A 589 -11.94 -3.74 9.94
C THR A 589 -11.07 -2.64 10.56
N PHE A 590 -10.01 -3.06 11.26
CA PHE A 590 -9.07 -2.20 11.97
C PHE A 590 -7.63 -2.50 11.56
N GLN A 591 -6.80 -1.46 11.43
CA GLN A 591 -5.39 -1.62 11.12
C GLN A 591 -4.51 -0.61 11.87
N ASN A 592 -3.36 -1.10 12.36
CA ASN A 592 -2.22 -0.28 12.75
C ASN A 592 -1.32 -0.10 11.52
N VAL A 593 -1.04 1.13 11.12
CA VAL A 593 -0.14 1.45 10.00
C VAL A 593 1.05 2.22 10.58
N LEU A 594 2.21 1.57 10.62
CA LEU A 594 3.33 1.95 11.49
C LEU A 594 4.61 2.39 10.75
N GLY A 595 4.52 2.61 9.42
CA GLY A 595 5.67 2.99 8.59
C GLY A 595 6.86 2.01 8.66
N ASP A 596 8.07 2.52 8.40
CA ASP A 596 9.33 1.78 8.51
C ASP A 596 9.82 1.68 9.97
N ASP A 597 9.43 2.63 10.82
CA ASP A 597 9.80 2.73 12.24
C ASP A 597 8.59 3.16 13.09
N THR A 598 8.45 2.57 14.28
CA THR A 598 7.47 2.92 15.33
C THR A 598 8.18 3.04 16.68
N TRP A 599 7.49 3.53 17.70
CA TRP A 599 8.05 3.61 19.04
C TRP A 599 8.10 2.24 19.73
N LEU A 600 9.33 1.77 20.00
CA LEU A 600 9.57 0.47 20.62
C LEU A 600 9.78 0.57 22.13
N GLU A 601 9.02 -0.25 22.85
CA GLU A 601 9.20 -0.46 24.29
C GLU A 601 10.30 -1.48 24.57
N GLU A 602 10.88 -1.46 25.77
CA GLU A 602 12.04 -2.29 26.13
C GLU A 602 11.86 -3.79 25.91
N TRP A 603 10.64 -4.26 26.05
CA TRP A 603 10.31 -5.67 25.90
C TRP A 603 10.17 -6.10 24.44
N GLN A 604 10.08 -5.17 23.48
CA GLN A 604 9.96 -5.45 22.05
C GLN A 604 11.33 -5.68 21.38
N GLY A 605 12.45 -5.50 22.09
CA GLY A 605 13.76 -6.01 21.65
C GLY A 605 14.93 -5.07 21.91
N GLY A 606 15.80 -5.43 22.85
CA GLY A 606 17.24 -5.14 22.88
C GLY A 606 17.74 -3.70 23.05
N ASN A 607 17.04 -2.68 22.53
CA ASN A 607 17.38 -1.27 22.68
C ASN A 607 16.10 -0.43 22.93
N PRO A 608 15.81 -0.06 24.19
CA PRO A 608 14.48 0.43 24.61
C PRO A 608 14.30 1.94 24.53
N GLU A 609 13.04 2.37 24.28
CA GLU A 609 12.58 3.77 24.29
C GLU A 609 13.18 4.60 23.15
N ASN A 610 13.02 4.12 21.91
CA ASN A 610 13.37 4.83 20.69
C ASN A 610 12.46 4.41 19.51
N CYS A 611 12.58 5.13 18.41
CA CYS A 611 12.04 4.69 17.12
C CYS A 611 12.83 3.50 16.58
N GLY A 612 12.14 2.52 16.03
CA GLY A 612 12.73 1.39 15.35
C GLY A 612 11.70 0.51 14.66
N THR A 613 12.20 -0.48 13.91
CA THR A 613 11.35 -1.33 13.07
C THR A 613 10.23 -2.02 13.87
N PRO A 614 8.97 -1.96 13.42
CA PRO A 614 7.84 -2.59 14.10
C PRO A 614 8.08 -4.08 14.41
N VAL A 615 7.69 -4.52 15.60
CA VAL A 615 7.98 -5.88 16.11
C VAL A 615 6.72 -6.68 16.36
N SER A 616 6.65 -7.86 15.74
CA SER A 616 5.56 -8.83 15.91
C SER A 616 5.35 -9.20 17.40
N PRO A 617 4.10 -9.28 17.90
CA PRO A 617 2.84 -9.22 17.15
C PRO A 617 2.29 -7.81 16.91
N HIS A 618 2.99 -6.75 17.33
CA HIS A 618 2.54 -5.35 17.29
C HIS A 618 3.10 -4.57 16.08
N ASP A 619 3.38 -5.28 15.00
CA ASP A 619 4.03 -4.76 13.79
C ASP A 619 3.05 -4.20 12.74
N GLY A 620 1.74 -4.24 13.01
CA GLY A 620 0.71 -3.80 12.07
C GLY A 620 0.44 -4.75 10.91
N MET A 621 1.12 -5.91 10.86
CA MET A 621 0.93 -6.91 9.80
C MET A 621 -0.35 -7.74 9.99
N THR A 622 -0.88 -7.78 11.21
CA THR A 622 -2.14 -8.46 11.53
C THR A 622 -3.28 -7.45 11.52
N THR A 623 -4.28 -7.68 10.67
CA THR A 623 -5.52 -6.89 10.67
C THR A 623 -6.42 -7.32 11.81
N GLY A 624 -7.10 -6.34 12.42
CA GLY A 624 -8.10 -6.56 13.45
C GLY A 624 -9.50 -6.17 12.97
N SER A 625 -10.46 -6.22 13.88
CA SER A 625 -11.78 -5.62 13.73
C SER A 625 -12.05 -4.67 14.89
N TRP A 626 -12.96 -3.72 14.69
CA TRP A 626 -13.38 -2.79 15.72
C TRP A 626 -14.89 -2.74 15.87
N SER A 627 -15.34 -2.46 17.10
CA SER A 627 -16.74 -2.12 17.37
C SER A 627 -16.85 -1.07 18.46
N TYR A 628 -17.75 -0.11 18.27
CA TYR A 628 -17.96 1.00 19.20
C TYR A 628 -19.39 1.00 19.75
N ASP A 629 -19.50 0.91 21.08
CA ASP A 629 -20.76 1.13 21.81
C ASP A 629 -20.79 2.57 22.32
N ALA A 630 -21.52 3.43 21.61
CA ALA A 630 -21.67 4.84 21.94
C ALA A 630 -22.43 5.08 23.26
N ASP A 631 -23.33 4.19 23.66
CA ASP A 631 -24.08 4.31 24.92
C ASP A 631 -23.17 3.99 26.13
N ALA A 632 -22.25 3.03 25.96
CA ALA A 632 -21.27 2.65 26.96
C ALA A 632 -19.97 3.48 26.89
N GLY A 633 -19.71 4.16 25.77
CA GLY A 633 -18.45 4.84 25.48
C GLY A 633 -17.28 3.87 25.38
N THR A 634 -17.51 2.66 24.86
CA THR A 634 -16.50 1.59 24.82
C THR A 634 -16.14 1.20 23.40
N LEU A 635 -14.84 1.18 23.10
CA LEU A 635 -14.28 0.71 21.84
C LEU A 635 -13.61 -0.64 22.08
N LEU A 636 -14.02 -1.68 21.36
CA LEU A 636 -13.37 -2.97 21.34
C LEU A 636 -12.53 -3.10 20.06
N ILE A 637 -11.25 -3.41 20.22
CA ILE A 637 -10.36 -3.85 19.13
C ILE A 637 -10.13 -5.34 19.30
N ASP A 638 -10.50 -6.14 18.30
CA ASP A 638 -10.33 -7.58 18.29
C ASP A 638 -9.35 -7.98 17.19
N GLY A 639 -8.18 -8.47 17.58
CA GLY A 639 -7.03 -8.67 16.71
C GLY A 639 -5.77 -8.86 17.55
N PHE A 640 -5.12 -10.01 17.39
CA PHE A 640 -3.93 -10.34 18.19
C PHE A 640 -2.79 -9.39 17.82
N GLY A 641 -2.36 -8.59 18.80
CA GLY A 641 -1.32 -7.58 18.58
C GLY A 641 -1.85 -6.22 18.10
N SER A 642 -3.13 -6.07 17.80
CA SER A 642 -3.74 -4.78 17.43
C SER A 642 -3.98 -3.88 18.66
N TYR A 643 -3.77 -2.57 18.51
CA TYR A 643 -3.88 -1.60 19.62
C TYR A 643 -4.23 -0.18 19.14
N VAL A 644 -4.65 0.69 20.06
CA VAL A 644 -4.82 2.14 19.82
C VAL A 644 -3.93 2.89 20.80
N GLY A 645 -3.09 3.80 20.30
CA GLY A 645 -2.06 4.45 21.10
C GLY A 645 -0.80 3.59 21.16
N ILE A 646 -0.42 3.05 22.32
CA ILE A 646 0.81 2.24 22.47
C ILE A 646 0.46 0.79 22.88
N PRO A 647 1.15 -0.26 22.38
CA PRO A 647 0.77 -1.64 22.66
C PRO A 647 0.98 -2.08 24.12
N LYS A 648 1.70 -1.28 24.91
CA LYS A 648 2.03 -1.57 26.30
C LYS A 648 0.81 -1.74 27.21
N ALA A 649 -0.23 -0.92 27.04
CA ALA A 649 -1.35 -0.87 27.97
C ALA A 649 -2.50 -1.78 27.50
N VAL A 650 -2.83 -2.81 28.28
CA VAL A 650 -3.93 -3.74 27.96
C VAL A 650 -4.82 -3.97 29.19
N ASN A 651 -6.07 -4.42 29.00
CA ASN A 651 -7.02 -4.54 30.14
C ASN A 651 -6.57 -5.48 31.26
N ALA A 652 -5.65 -6.41 30.97
CA ALA A 652 -5.10 -7.35 31.94
C ALA A 652 -3.92 -6.78 32.76
N GLY A 653 -3.24 -5.73 32.28
CA GLY A 653 -1.94 -5.31 32.79
C GLY A 653 -1.15 -4.43 31.81
N GLU A 654 0.09 -4.14 32.15
CA GLU A 654 1.06 -3.58 31.19
C GLU A 654 1.95 -4.71 30.64
N LEU A 655 2.14 -4.77 29.32
CA LEU A 655 3.07 -5.70 28.68
C LEU A 655 4.53 -5.36 29.07
N PRO A 656 5.40 -6.38 29.22
CA PRO A 656 5.17 -7.81 29.04
C PRO A 656 4.77 -8.51 30.36
N ALA A 657 4.38 -7.77 31.40
CA ALA A 657 4.08 -8.35 32.71
C ALA A 657 2.80 -9.20 32.71
N VAL A 658 2.00 -9.08 31.64
CA VAL A 658 0.87 -9.93 31.32
C VAL A 658 0.99 -10.44 29.88
N PRO A 659 0.31 -11.54 29.50
CA PRO A 659 0.29 -11.99 28.11
C PRO A 659 -0.39 -10.97 27.19
N THR A 660 0.05 -10.91 25.92
CA THR A 660 -0.66 -10.17 24.87
C THR A 660 -2.08 -10.75 24.72
N PRO A 661 -3.13 -9.93 24.93
CA PRO A 661 -4.51 -10.42 24.81
C PRO A 661 -4.94 -10.49 23.33
N PRO A 662 -5.96 -11.31 23.01
CA PRO A 662 -6.53 -11.37 21.66
C PRO A 662 -7.34 -10.11 21.29
N ASN A 663 -7.81 -9.36 22.30
CA ASN A 663 -8.53 -8.11 22.13
C ASN A 663 -8.21 -7.12 23.25
N VAL A 664 -8.45 -5.84 22.96
CA VAL A 664 -8.28 -4.74 23.90
C VAL A 664 -9.51 -3.84 23.86
N THR A 665 -10.06 -3.55 25.03
CA THR A 665 -11.21 -2.65 25.20
C THR A 665 -10.76 -1.31 25.77
N TYR A 666 -11.08 -0.23 25.06
CA TYR A 666 -10.83 1.15 25.46
C TYR A 666 -12.11 1.86 25.85
N GLN A 667 -11.93 2.99 26.53
CA GLN A 667 -12.97 3.91 26.93
C GLN A 667 -12.79 5.22 26.17
N ILE A 668 -13.78 5.61 25.38
CA ILE A 668 -13.75 6.79 24.52
C ILE A 668 -14.49 7.94 25.20
N GLU A 669 -13.85 9.09 25.25
CA GLU A 669 -14.49 10.38 25.48
C GLU A 669 -14.46 11.17 24.17
N GLU A 670 -15.63 11.45 23.61
CA GLU A 670 -15.81 12.23 22.39
C GLU A 670 -15.52 13.71 22.71
N VAL A 671 -14.53 14.31 22.05
CA VAL A 671 -14.14 15.72 22.25
C VAL A 671 -14.57 16.61 21.08
N GLY A 672 -14.97 16.01 19.97
CA GLY A 672 -15.42 16.63 18.73
C GLY A 672 -15.44 15.58 17.60
N ASN A 673 -15.83 15.95 16.38
CA ASN A 673 -15.91 15.01 15.26
C ASN A 673 -14.56 14.56 14.70
N ASP A 674 -13.50 15.24 15.10
CA ASP A 674 -12.13 15.17 14.60
C ASP A 674 -11.12 14.94 15.73
N ARG A 675 -11.60 14.75 16.97
CA ARG A 675 -10.77 14.62 18.16
C ARG A 675 -11.43 13.75 19.24
N MET A 676 -10.69 12.79 19.78
CA MET A 676 -11.16 11.91 20.85
C MET A 676 -10.10 11.68 21.93
N ILE A 677 -10.56 11.33 23.13
CA ILE A 677 -9.68 10.86 24.20
C ILE A 677 -9.95 9.37 24.41
N VAL A 678 -8.92 8.57 24.21
CA VAL A 678 -8.92 7.13 24.41
C VAL A 678 -8.29 6.85 25.78
N THR A 679 -8.95 6.07 26.61
CA THR A 679 -8.42 5.68 27.93
C THR A 679 -8.53 4.19 28.16
N ILE A 680 -7.59 3.61 28.91
CA ILE A 680 -7.59 2.19 29.27
C ILE A 680 -7.08 2.00 30.69
N GLU A 681 -7.73 1.11 31.44
CA GLU A 681 -7.25 0.69 32.76
C GLU A 681 -6.34 -0.54 32.60
N ALA A 682 -5.04 -0.36 32.75
CA ALA A 682 -4.02 -1.41 32.63
C ALA A 682 -3.75 -2.14 33.95
N GLY A 683 -4.72 -2.14 34.85
CA GLY A 683 -4.61 -2.65 36.22
C GLY A 683 -5.30 -1.72 37.22
N THR A 684 -5.64 -2.24 38.40
CA THR A 684 -6.43 -1.48 39.38
C THR A 684 -5.77 -0.14 39.74
N GLY A 685 -6.37 0.96 39.27
CA GLY A 685 -5.87 2.31 39.51
C GLY A 685 -4.63 2.70 38.70
N VAL A 686 -4.40 2.06 37.54
CA VAL A 686 -3.40 2.47 36.53
C VAL A 686 -4.13 2.76 35.24
N TRP A 687 -4.25 4.03 34.88
CA TRP A 687 -4.99 4.48 33.71
C TRP A 687 -4.06 5.13 32.71
N TRP A 688 -4.09 4.65 31.47
CA TRP A 688 -3.44 5.28 30.33
C TRP A 688 -4.43 6.15 29.56
N GLN A 689 -3.93 7.21 28.94
CA GLN A 689 -4.68 8.14 28.11
C GLN A 689 -3.92 8.45 26.83
N PHE A 690 -4.65 8.51 25.71
CA PHE A 690 -4.21 8.97 24.40
C PHE A 690 -5.21 10.01 23.87
N VAL A 691 -4.74 11.16 23.44
CA VAL A 691 -5.54 12.16 22.71
C VAL A 691 -5.32 11.90 21.23
N MET A 692 -6.39 11.57 20.51
CA MET A 692 -6.33 11.22 19.09
C MET A 692 -6.91 12.34 18.24
N GLN A 693 -6.34 12.54 17.06
CA GLN A 693 -6.83 13.46 16.04
C GLN A 693 -7.13 12.74 14.73
N LYS A 694 -8.16 13.17 14.02
CA LYS A 694 -8.54 12.62 12.71
C LYS A 694 -7.76 13.31 11.60
N LEU A 695 -6.94 12.56 10.86
CA LEU A 695 -6.00 13.15 9.89
C LEU A 695 -6.69 13.82 8.70
N GLU A 696 -7.86 13.31 8.30
CA GLU A 696 -8.66 13.90 7.22
C GLU A 696 -9.24 15.29 7.58
N SER A 697 -9.22 15.68 8.87
CA SER A 697 -9.79 16.94 9.39
C SER A 697 -8.73 17.96 9.85
N PHE A 698 -7.49 17.52 10.06
CA PHE A 698 -6.34 18.35 10.40
C PHE A 698 -5.25 18.08 9.36
N GLY A 699 -5.01 19.03 8.45
CA GLY A 699 -4.02 18.90 7.38
C GLY A 699 -2.68 18.33 7.85
N ASN A 700 -2.00 17.65 6.92
CA ASN A 700 -0.84 16.76 7.11
C ASN A 700 -0.04 16.94 8.42
N PRO A 701 0.25 15.85 9.16
CA PRO A 701 1.34 15.89 10.15
C PRO A 701 2.61 16.37 9.45
N GLY A 702 3.42 17.19 10.13
CA GLY A 702 4.66 17.75 9.57
C GLY A 702 5.56 16.66 8.98
N PRO A 703 6.47 17.01 8.04
CA PRO A 703 7.25 16.02 7.30
C PRO A 703 8.02 15.08 8.23
N ALA A 704 8.14 13.81 7.80
CA ALA A 704 9.00 12.83 8.44
C ALA A 704 10.43 13.39 8.64
N PRO A 705 11.16 12.98 9.69
CA PRO A 705 12.53 13.42 9.92
C PRO A 705 13.39 13.22 8.67
N GLU A 706 13.95 14.30 8.13
CA GLU A 706 14.84 14.23 6.96
C GLU A 706 16.29 14.36 7.44
N ARG A 707 17.15 13.41 7.05
CA ARG A 707 18.59 13.44 7.31
C ARG A 707 19.31 14.47 6.43
N THR A 708 19.05 15.74 6.71
CA THR A 708 19.65 16.90 6.04
C THR A 708 20.09 17.95 7.07
N PHE A 709 21.13 18.73 6.73
CA PHE A 709 21.59 19.82 7.58
C PHE A 709 20.63 21.03 7.53
N ALA A 710 19.77 21.11 6.51
CA ALA A 710 18.72 22.11 6.44
C ALA A 710 17.73 21.93 7.62
N GLY A 711 17.17 23.03 8.11
CA GLY A 711 16.31 23.08 9.29
C GLY A 711 16.82 24.04 10.36
N THR A 712 16.13 24.08 11.50
CA THR A 712 16.46 24.98 12.62
C THR A 712 17.17 24.23 13.73
N TRP A 713 18.42 24.61 14.03
CA TRP A 713 19.24 23.99 15.05
C TRP A 713 19.40 24.89 16.27
N GLN A 714 19.70 24.29 17.42
CA GLN A 714 20.15 24.99 18.63
C GLN A 714 21.21 24.13 19.34
N VAL A 715 22.01 24.76 20.21
CA VAL A 715 22.89 23.99 21.10
C VAL A 715 22.02 23.26 22.12
N GLU A 716 22.31 22.01 22.38
CA GLU A 716 21.53 21.23 23.34
C GLU A 716 21.76 21.72 24.79
N PRO A 717 20.71 22.00 25.58
CA PRO A 717 20.81 22.52 26.95
C PRO A 717 21.16 21.44 27.99
N VAL A 718 22.27 20.72 27.77
CA VAL A 718 22.78 19.68 28.68
C VAL A 718 24.25 19.90 29.05
N ALA A 719 24.68 19.41 30.21
CA ALA A 719 26.10 19.40 30.57
C ALA A 719 26.90 18.60 29.52
N GLY A 720 28.09 19.11 29.17
CA GLY A 720 28.90 18.50 28.12
C GLY A 720 28.65 19.02 26.71
N SER A 721 27.54 19.73 26.44
CA SER A 721 27.19 20.20 25.10
C SER A 721 28.10 21.27 24.53
N LEU A 722 28.92 21.91 25.36
CA LEU A 722 29.93 22.90 24.98
C LEU A 722 31.25 22.59 25.68
N GLY A 723 32.36 22.57 24.95
CA GLY A 723 33.67 22.32 25.56
C GLY A 723 34.87 22.64 24.69
N VAL A 724 36.05 22.55 25.30
CA VAL A 724 37.35 22.88 24.70
C VAL A 724 38.41 21.83 25.06
N GLY A 725 39.26 21.46 24.11
CA GLY A 725 40.36 20.53 24.33
C GLY A 725 41.49 20.60 23.29
N PRO A 726 42.51 19.73 23.43
CA PRO A 726 43.72 19.74 22.60
C PRO A 726 43.56 19.08 21.21
N ALA A 727 42.44 18.43 20.93
CA ALA A 727 42.17 17.69 19.70
C ALA A 727 40.67 17.68 19.39
N GLN A 728 40.31 17.43 18.12
CA GLN A 728 38.94 17.12 17.71
C GLN A 728 38.40 15.97 18.59
N GLY A 729 37.14 16.05 19.05
CA GLY A 729 36.65 15.09 20.04
C GLY A 729 36.78 15.48 21.50
N ASP A 730 37.76 16.33 21.83
CA ASP A 730 38.23 16.48 23.21
C ASP A 730 37.69 17.74 23.88
N ILE A 731 37.08 17.58 25.05
CA ILE A 731 36.54 18.66 25.90
C ILE A 731 37.21 18.72 27.29
N SER A 732 38.43 18.16 27.41
CA SER A 732 39.10 17.93 28.69
C SER A 732 39.72 19.17 29.33
N TRP A 733 39.95 20.26 28.57
CA TRP A 733 40.45 21.50 29.15
C TRP A 733 39.35 22.25 29.89
N TRP A 734 38.15 22.26 29.32
CA TRP A 734 36.96 22.81 29.94
C TRP A 734 35.71 22.29 29.24
N SER A 735 34.65 22.02 30.00
CA SER A 735 33.34 21.63 29.48
C SER A 735 32.26 22.25 30.36
N ILE A 736 31.12 22.59 29.75
CA ILE A 736 29.98 23.18 30.43
C ILE A 736 29.38 22.17 31.43
N ASP A 737 29.11 22.63 32.65
CA ASP A 737 28.38 21.88 33.67
C ASP A 737 26.92 22.38 33.79
N ASP A 738 26.09 21.67 34.53
CA ASP A 738 24.65 22.00 34.69
C ASP A 738 24.41 23.44 35.18
N ALA A 739 25.29 23.94 36.05
CA ALA A 739 25.24 25.31 36.55
C ALA A 739 25.57 26.31 35.44
N GLY A 740 26.54 25.98 34.60
CA GLY A 740 26.91 26.71 33.40
C GLY A 740 25.78 26.77 32.38
N VAL A 741 25.07 25.65 32.13
CA VAL A 741 23.90 25.60 31.25
C VAL A 741 22.82 26.57 31.74
N THR A 742 22.46 26.47 33.03
CA THR A 742 21.45 27.33 33.65
C THR A 742 21.84 28.81 33.60
N THR A 743 23.12 29.12 33.81
CA THR A 743 23.62 30.51 33.81
C THR A 743 23.59 31.12 32.40
N ARG A 744 23.69 30.30 31.36
CA ARG A 744 23.75 30.69 29.95
C ARG A 744 22.43 30.40 29.22
N ALA A 745 21.28 30.52 29.89
CA ALA A 745 19.99 30.18 29.27
C ALA A 745 19.77 30.90 27.91
N CYS A 746 20.18 32.17 27.80
CA CYS A 746 20.14 32.98 26.59
C CYS A 746 21.06 32.52 25.43
N PHE A 747 21.90 31.51 25.66
CA PHE A 747 22.72 30.90 24.60
C PHE A 747 22.05 29.66 24.01
N TYR A 748 21.20 29.01 24.82
CA TYR A 748 20.55 27.75 24.45
C TYR A 748 19.18 27.96 23.80
N ASP A 749 18.65 29.19 23.81
CA ASP A 749 17.48 29.61 23.04
C ASP A 749 17.84 30.25 21.69
N ASP A 750 19.12 30.57 21.46
CA ASP A 750 19.63 31.04 20.17
C ASP A 750 19.47 29.95 19.10
N LYS A 751 18.95 30.34 17.93
CA LYS A 751 18.66 29.43 16.81
C LYS A 751 19.60 29.67 15.63
N TYR A 752 19.91 28.59 14.93
CA TYR A 752 20.73 28.54 13.73
C TYR A 752 19.88 27.94 12.61
N VAL A 753 19.40 28.77 11.71
CA VAL A 753 18.46 28.37 10.65
C VAL A 753 19.25 28.16 9.37
N PHE A 754 19.11 26.97 8.78
CA PHE A 754 19.76 26.59 7.53
C PHE A 754 18.67 26.28 6.50
N ASP A 755 18.45 27.20 5.56
CA ASP A 755 17.44 27.04 4.53
C ASP A 755 17.98 26.26 3.32
N ARG A 756 17.10 25.55 2.60
CA ARG A 756 17.51 24.74 1.44
C ARG A 756 17.99 25.56 0.25
N ASP A 757 17.65 26.84 0.18
CA ASP A 757 18.16 27.77 -0.84
C ASP A 757 19.61 28.23 -0.55
N GLY A 758 20.19 27.79 0.57
CA GLY A 758 21.55 28.11 1.00
C GLY A 758 21.63 29.36 1.89
N THR A 759 20.52 29.97 2.29
CA THR A 759 20.53 31.06 3.30
C THR A 759 20.74 30.52 4.70
N PHE A 760 21.47 31.30 5.51
CA PHE A 760 21.75 30.99 6.91
C PHE A 760 21.40 32.17 7.79
N ASP A 761 20.75 31.92 8.93
CA ASP A 761 20.45 32.94 9.91
C ASP A 761 20.88 32.55 11.33
N ASN A 762 21.56 33.49 12.00
CA ASN A 762 21.67 33.51 13.45
C ASN A 762 20.45 34.22 14.03
N VAL A 763 19.42 33.46 14.40
CA VAL A 763 18.18 34.00 14.99
C VAL A 763 18.36 34.08 16.50
N LEU A 764 18.75 35.27 16.96
CA LEU A 764 19.01 35.57 18.36
C LEU A 764 17.79 36.26 19.00
N GLY A 765 17.54 35.97 20.28
CA GLY A 765 16.48 36.62 21.05
C GLY A 765 16.79 38.08 21.43
N ASP A 766 16.03 38.61 22.40
CA ASP A 766 16.31 39.93 23.00
C ASP A 766 17.69 39.98 23.71
N ASP A 767 18.17 38.82 24.17
CA ASP A 767 19.47 38.63 24.82
C ASP A 767 20.17 37.40 24.23
N THR A 768 21.49 37.44 24.08
CA THR A 768 22.38 36.30 23.76
C THR A 768 23.55 36.27 24.76
N TRP A 769 24.36 35.21 24.77
CA TRP A 769 25.54 35.14 25.64
C TRP A 769 26.70 35.97 25.12
N LEU A 770 27.07 37.00 25.87
CA LEU A 770 28.14 37.92 25.52
C LEU A 770 29.37 37.72 26.40
N GLU A 771 30.54 37.86 25.79
CA GLU A 771 31.82 37.91 26.51
C GLU A 771 32.31 39.36 26.66
N ALA A 772 33.22 39.59 27.61
CA ALA A 772 33.73 40.93 27.93
C ALA A 772 34.31 41.70 26.71
N TRP A 773 34.78 41.02 25.68
CA TRP A 773 35.28 41.66 24.46
C TRP A 773 34.17 42.26 23.58
N GLN A 774 32.92 41.82 23.75
CA GLN A 774 31.73 42.36 23.08
C GLN A 774 31.17 43.60 23.82
N GLY A 775 31.82 44.09 24.87
CA GLY A 775 31.49 45.35 25.53
C GLY A 775 30.67 45.25 26.81
N VAL A 776 30.38 44.03 27.26
CA VAL A 776 29.79 43.72 28.58
C VAL A 776 30.85 43.69 29.69
N THR A 777 30.42 43.73 30.96
CA THR A 777 31.34 43.87 32.11
C THR A 777 32.00 42.56 32.55
N GLY A 778 31.40 41.43 32.16
CA GLY A 778 31.86 40.07 32.36
C GLY A 778 31.28 39.16 31.28
N GLU A 779 31.24 37.85 31.50
CA GLU A 779 30.41 36.96 30.68
C GLU A 779 28.98 37.00 31.23
N GLU A 780 28.02 37.44 30.42
CA GLU A 780 26.63 37.65 30.81
C GLU A 780 25.68 37.59 29.61
N CYS A 781 24.40 37.29 29.86
CA CYS A 781 23.35 37.49 28.87
C CYS A 781 23.14 38.99 28.61
N GLY A 782 23.01 39.38 27.35
CA GLY A 782 22.67 40.76 26.98
C GLY A 782 22.38 40.91 25.49
N ALA A 783 21.92 42.09 25.09
CA ALA A 783 21.53 42.38 23.71
C ALA A 783 22.65 42.07 22.69
N PRO A 784 22.35 41.34 21.59
CA PRO A 784 23.34 40.95 20.58
C PRO A 784 24.20 42.10 20.05
N VAL A 785 25.47 41.82 19.74
CA VAL A 785 26.46 42.84 19.38
C VAL A 785 27.11 42.57 18.02
N ALA A 786 26.97 43.52 17.09
CA ALA A 786 27.62 43.49 15.78
C ALA A 786 29.13 43.21 15.86
N PRO A 787 29.69 42.36 14.97
CA PRO A 787 29.05 41.75 13.80
C PRO A 787 28.35 40.41 14.08
N HIS A 788 28.22 39.98 15.34
CA HIS A 788 27.65 38.70 15.76
C HIS A 788 26.22 38.86 16.31
N ASP A 789 25.47 39.82 15.78
CA ASP A 789 24.11 40.15 16.19
C ASP A 789 23.02 39.55 15.30
N GLY A 790 23.40 38.66 14.37
CA GLY A 790 22.48 38.05 13.42
C GLY A 790 21.99 39.00 12.33
N ALA A 791 22.53 40.22 12.24
CA ALA A 791 22.09 41.22 11.27
C ALA A 791 22.84 41.20 9.93
N GLY A 792 23.75 40.24 9.73
CA GLY A 792 24.47 40.06 8.47
C GLY A 792 23.71 39.19 7.48
N ASP A 793 24.05 39.30 6.20
CA ASP A 793 23.61 38.35 5.19
C ASP A 793 24.60 37.18 5.19
N TYR A 794 24.13 35.97 5.47
CA TYR A 794 24.96 34.78 5.53
C TYR A 794 24.46 33.70 4.58
N THR A 795 25.38 32.87 4.10
CA THR A 795 25.06 31.66 3.35
C THR A 795 25.78 30.47 3.96
N TRP A 796 25.32 29.27 3.63
CA TRP A 796 25.95 28.05 4.09
C TRP A 796 26.08 27.02 2.99
N THR A 797 27.02 26.10 3.20
CA THR A 797 27.11 24.84 2.46
C THR A 797 27.52 23.74 3.42
N TYR A 798 26.91 22.57 3.30
CA TYR A 798 27.36 21.35 3.95
C TYR A 798 27.92 20.40 2.88
N THR A 799 29.10 19.84 3.15
CA THR A 799 29.71 18.82 2.30
C THR A 799 29.83 17.53 3.10
N GLU A 800 29.14 16.50 2.67
CA GLU A 800 29.24 15.17 3.26
C GLU A 800 30.61 14.54 2.93
N ASP A 801 31.32 14.08 3.95
CA ASP A 801 32.58 13.34 3.83
C ASP A 801 32.35 11.82 3.93
N THR A 802 31.45 11.40 4.83
CA THR A 802 30.90 10.04 4.98
C THR A 802 29.46 10.13 5.46
N GLU A 803 28.75 9.01 5.49
CA GLU A 803 27.35 8.93 5.96
C GLU A 803 27.12 9.65 7.30
N ASP A 804 28.06 9.55 8.25
CA ASP A 804 27.94 10.17 9.59
C ASP A 804 28.83 11.41 9.79
N THR A 805 29.54 11.90 8.77
CA THR A 805 30.48 13.02 8.95
C THR A 805 30.51 13.97 7.77
N GLY A 806 30.74 15.26 8.02
CA GLY A 806 30.94 16.22 6.94
C GLY A 806 31.58 17.51 7.41
N THR A 807 31.55 18.50 6.53
CA THR A 807 32.10 19.84 6.77
C THR A 807 31.00 20.88 6.54
N LEU A 808 30.70 21.69 7.55
CA LEU A 808 29.81 22.84 7.45
C LEU A 808 30.63 24.12 7.22
N PHE A 809 30.28 24.88 6.19
CA PHE A 809 30.88 26.16 5.86
C PHE A 809 29.83 27.26 5.91
N ILE A 810 30.06 28.30 6.72
CA ILE A 810 29.20 29.49 6.84
C ILE A 810 29.97 30.68 6.29
N ASP A 811 29.43 31.33 5.25
CA ASP A 811 29.99 32.52 4.61
C ASP A 811 29.20 33.77 5.00
N GLY A 812 29.91 34.82 5.38
CA GLY A 812 29.33 36.08 5.85
C GLY A 812 29.99 36.56 7.14
N LEU A 813 30.35 37.85 7.17
CA LEU A 813 31.11 38.44 8.26
C LEU A 813 30.32 38.38 9.57
N GLY A 814 30.79 37.56 10.51
CA GLY A 814 30.21 37.45 11.84
C GLY A 814 29.18 36.34 12.01
N GLY A 815 28.91 35.53 10.97
CA GLY A 815 28.10 34.31 11.09
C GLY A 815 28.84 33.21 11.86
N TYR A 816 28.12 32.42 12.64
CA TYR A 816 28.67 31.34 13.46
C TYR A 816 27.62 30.30 13.82
N MET A 817 28.05 29.09 14.21
CA MET A 817 27.24 28.10 14.91
C MET A 817 27.88 27.82 16.27
N GLY A 818 27.11 27.89 17.36
CA GLY A 818 27.65 27.80 18.73
C GLY A 818 27.98 29.18 19.30
N ILE A 819 29.19 29.41 19.84
CA ILE A 819 29.58 30.76 20.34
C ILE A 819 30.53 31.44 19.33
N PRO A 820 30.40 32.75 19.05
CA PRO A 820 31.19 33.43 18.01
C PRO A 820 32.69 33.54 18.31
N LYS A 821 33.13 33.13 19.51
CA LYS A 821 34.52 33.27 19.96
C LYS A 821 35.51 32.43 19.14
N ALA A 822 35.14 31.20 18.83
CA ALA A 822 36.03 30.25 18.18
C ALA A 822 35.91 30.39 16.66
N VAL A 823 37.00 30.71 15.98
CA VAL A 823 37.06 30.79 14.52
C VAL A 823 38.32 30.09 14.00
N ASN A 824 38.34 29.66 12.74
CA ASN A 824 39.46 28.85 12.18
C ASN A 824 40.83 29.56 12.22
N ALA A 825 40.84 30.89 12.40
CA ALA A 825 42.06 31.68 12.55
C ALA A 825 42.60 31.75 14.00
N GLY A 826 41.79 31.44 15.01
CA GLY A 826 42.08 31.60 16.43
C GLY A 826 40.85 32.01 17.26
N GLU A 827 41.03 32.33 18.54
CA GLU A 827 39.94 32.86 19.39
C GLU A 827 39.83 34.39 19.31
N LEU A 828 38.62 34.92 19.13
CA LEU A 828 38.35 36.35 19.21
C LEU A 828 38.49 36.87 20.65
N PRO A 829 38.93 38.14 20.84
CA PRO A 829 39.35 39.12 19.82
C PRO A 829 40.85 39.01 19.47
N GLY A 830 41.50 37.89 19.76
CA GLY A 830 42.93 37.66 19.51
C GLY A 830 43.29 37.63 18.02
N VAL A 831 42.28 37.44 17.16
CA VAL A 831 42.36 37.47 15.70
C VAL A 831 41.30 38.42 15.13
N SER A 832 41.37 38.71 13.83
CA SER A 832 40.31 39.46 13.14
C SER A 832 39.08 38.57 12.93
N VAL A 833 37.89 39.15 13.03
CA VAL A 833 36.64 38.49 12.61
C VAL A 833 36.81 38.03 11.15
N PRO A 834 36.71 36.72 10.87
CA PRO A 834 36.88 36.20 9.52
C PRO A 834 35.62 36.43 8.68
N PRO A 835 35.75 36.45 7.35
CA PRO A 835 34.59 36.52 6.46
C PRO A 835 33.75 35.24 6.42
N ASN A 836 34.29 34.11 6.91
CA ASN A 836 33.62 32.81 6.98
C ASN A 836 34.18 31.96 8.12
N VAL A 837 33.44 30.92 8.47
CA VAL A 837 33.81 29.92 9.48
C VAL A 837 33.50 28.52 8.96
N THR A 838 34.32 27.55 9.33
CA THR A 838 34.17 26.15 8.95
C THR A 838 34.17 25.25 10.18
N TYR A 839 33.26 24.28 10.22
CA TYR A 839 33.11 23.30 11.28
C TYR A 839 33.20 21.88 10.70
N ASP A 840 33.82 20.99 11.45
CA ASP A 840 33.73 19.55 11.21
C ASP A 840 32.45 19.03 11.90
N VAL A 841 31.62 18.28 11.18
CA VAL A 841 30.32 17.78 11.63
C VAL A 841 30.39 16.27 11.82
N MET A 842 29.81 15.77 12.91
CA MET A 842 29.53 14.36 13.15
C MET A 842 28.05 14.20 13.48
N TRP A 843 27.33 13.38 12.73
CA TRP A 843 25.94 13.01 13.00
C TRP A 843 25.88 11.97 14.12
N GLU A 844 24.92 12.12 15.03
CA GLU A 844 24.55 11.08 16.00
C GLU A 844 23.23 10.40 15.61
N ASP A 845 22.29 11.17 15.05
CA ASP A 845 21.00 10.76 14.47
C ASP A 845 20.46 11.88 13.55
N ASP A 846 19.31 11.70 12.91
CA ASP A 846 18.74 12.65 11.93
C ASP A 846 18.47 14.08 12.48
N ASN A 847 18.42 14.23 13.80
CA ASN A 847 18.16 15.48 14.50
C ASN A 847 19.32 15.93 15.39
N THR A 848 20.42 15.21 15.45
CA THR A 848 21.52 15.52 16.37
C THR A 848 22.87 15.51 15.65
N VAL A 849 23.60 16.62 15.78
CA VAL A 849 25.00 16.70 15.33
C VAL A 849 25.93 17.20 16.42
N VAL A 850 27.16 16.71 16.41
CA VAL A 850 28.28 17.28 17.13
C VAL A 850 29.18 18.01 16.15
N ILE A 851 29.39 19.31 16.38
CA ILE A 851 30.27 20.13 15.55
C ILE A 851 31.56 20.50 16.30
N ASP A 852 32.68 20.44 15.60
CA ASP A 852 34.01 20.78 16.10
C ASP A 852 34.63 21.90 15.25
N ILE A 853 35.39 22.79 15.89
CA ILE A 853 36.16 23.83 15.21
C ILE A 853 37.55 23.99 15.82
N GLU A 854 38.59 23.95 14.98
CA GLU A 854 39.97 24.23 15.40
C GLU A 854 40.23 25.74 15.45
N ALA A 855 40.23 26.31 16.65
CA ALA A 855 40.57 27.70 16.92
C ALA A 855 42.09 27.92 17.04
N GLY A 856 42.83 27.46 16.02
CA GLY A 856 44.29 27.46 15.96
C GLY A 856 44.93 26.14 16.44
N PRO A 857 46.24 25.93 16.20
CA PRO A 857 46.85 24.61 16.32
C PRO A 857 46.68 23.98 17.71
N GLY A 858 45.89 22.90 17.78
CA GLY A 858 45.64 22.15 19.01
C GLY A 858 44.74 22.85 20.03
N VAL A 859 43.85 23.74 19.57
CA VAL A 859 42.76 24.31 20.38
C VAL A 859 41.45 24.02 19.66
N TRP A 860 40.67 23.10 20.19
CA TRP A 860 39.43 22.63 19.58
C TRP A 860 38.25 22.99 20.45
N TRP A 861 37.24 23.61 19.84
CA TRP A 861 35.94 23.86 20.45
C TRP A 861 34.93 22.85 19.90
N ARG A 862 34.04 22.38 20.77
CA ARG A 862 33.00 21.39 20.47
C ARG A 862 31.64 21.88 20.91
N TYR A 863 30.62 21.60 20.10
CA TYR A 863 29.22 21.88 20.39
C TYR A 863 28.34 20.67 20.01
N ARG A 864 27.42 20.25 20.89
CA ARG A 864 26.34 19.29 20.55
C ARG A 864 25.07 20.08 20.23
N MET A 865 24.51 19.81 19.06
CA MET A 865 23.42 20.53 18.44
C MET A 865 22.23 19.61 18.22
N ILE A 866 21.03 20.14 18.41
CA ILE A 866 19.77 19.45 18.13
C ILE A 866 18.92 20.25 17.14
N LYS A 867 18.32 19.55 16.18
CA LYS A 867 17.38 20.09 15.20
C LYS A 867 16.02 20.19 15.89
N THR A 868 15.49 21.41 15.95
CA THR A 868 14.23 21.74 16.63
C THR A 868 13.07 21.99 15.68
N VAL A 869 13.35 22.17 14.39
CA VAL A 869 12.35 22.30 13.33
C VAL A 869 12.93 21.62 12.09
N GLN A 870 12.21 20.64 11.52
CA GLN A 870 12.56 20.08 10.21
C GLN A 870 12.56 21.20 9.16
N PRO A 871 13.39 21.12 8.12
CA PRO A 871 13.19 22.01 6.99
C PRO A 871 11.78 21.79 6.45
N GLU A 872 11.11 22.86 6.04
CA GLU A 872 9.88 22.75 5.23
C GLU A 872 10.08 21.66 4.18
N PRO A 873 9.14 20.78 3.82
CA PRO A 873 9.38 19.79 2.76
C PRO A 873 9.91 20.49 1.51
N LEU A 874 10.77 19.83 0.72
CA LEU A 874 11.03 20.37 -0.62
C LEU A 874 9.66 20.55 -1.27
N PRO A 875 9.33 21.74 -1.79
CA PRO A 875 8.05 21.90 -2.46
C PRO A 875 7.97 20.80 -3.51
N GLU A 876 6.81 20.16 -3.63
CA GLU A 876 6.46 19.43 -4.84
C GLU A 876 6.95 20.25 -6.04
N ALA A 877 7.45 19.55 -7.07
CA ALA A 877 7.99 20.15 -8.29
C ALA A 877 7.33 21.50 -8.59
N PRO A 878 8.10 22.61 -8.79
CA PRO A 878 7.54 23.95 -8.95
C PRO A 878 6.29 23.92 -9.83
N PRO A 879 5.23 24.71 -9.58
CA PRO A 879 3.94 24.53 -10.24
C PRO A 879 4.02 24.52 -11.77
N ILE A 880 5.05 25.15 -12.32
CA ILE A 880 5.40 25.16 -13.74
C ILE A 880 5.97 23.85 -14.29
N VAL A 881 6.61 22.99 -13.49
CA VAL A 881 7.17 21.70 -13.91
C VAL A 881 6.07 20.82 -14.48
N GLY A 882 6.32 20.27 -15.66
CA GLY A 882 5.35 19.54 -16.46
C GLY A 882 5.23 20.12 -17.87
N THR A 883 4.28 19.56 -18.63
CA THR A 883 4.03 19.97 -20.01
C THR A 883 2.86 20.95 -20.05
N TRP A 884 3.00 22.03 -20.80
CA TRP A 884 1.97 23.05 -20.97
C TRP A 884 1.63 23.22 -22.44
N ARG A 885 0.37 23.53 -22.73
CA ARG A 885 -0.09 24.00 -24.05
C ARG A 885 -0.84 25.30 -23.88
N VAL A 886 -0.93 26.11 -24.94
CA VAL A 886 -1.90 27.20 -24.95
C VAL A 886 -3.29 26.56 -24.93
N ALA A 887 -4.20 27.03 -24.07
CA ALA A 887 -5.53 26.47 -23.96
C ALA A 887 -6.33 26.67 -25.27
N PRO A 888 -6.95 25.62 -25.85
CA PRO A 888 -7.66 25.67 -27.12
C PRO A 888 -9.07 26.26 -26.97
N GLU A 889 -9.16 27.47 -26.41
CA GLU A 889 -10.42 28.18 -26.17
C GLU A 889 -10.38 29.63 -26.67
N ALA A 890 -11.55 30.22 -26.95
CA ALA A 890 -11.62 31.63 -27.29
C ALA A 890 -11.03 32.49 -26.16
N ASN A 891 -10.34 33.56 -26.55
CA ASN A 891 -9.64 34.49 -25.66
C ASN A 891 -8.36 33.95 -24.99
N SER A 892 -7.94 32.71 -25.25
CA SER A 892 -6.67 32.18 -24.71
C SER A 892 -5.43 32.85 -25.29
N LEU A 893 -5.52 33.42 -26.50
CA LEU A 893 -4.48 34.20 -27.14
C LEU A 893 -5.02 35.59 -27.49
N GLY A 894 -4.34 36.65 -27.06
CA GLY A 894 -4.76 38.01 -27.38
C GLY A 894 -3.69 39.08 -27.16
N VAL A 895 -4.01 40.30 -27.60
CA VAL A 895 -3.14 41.47 -27.50
C VAL A 895 -3.91 42.72 -27.10
N GLY A 896 -3.29 43.57 -26.29
CA GLY A 896 -3.88 44.83 -25.82
C GLY A 896 -2.87 45.83 -25.26
N PRO A 897 -3.36 46.98 -24.76
CA PRO A 897 -2.53 48.09 -24.31
C PRO A 897 -1.88 47.93 -22.93
N ALA A 898 -2.23 46.88 -22.17
CA ALA A 898 -1.76 46.63 -20.81
C ALA A 898 -1.77 45.13 -20.48
N MET A 899 -1.02 44.73 -19.46
CA MET A 899 -1.02 43.34 -18.95
C MET A 899 -2.45 42.87 -18.67
N GLY A 900 -2.77 41.66 -19.13
CA GLY A 900 -4.09 41.07 -18.99
C GLY A 900 -5.17 41.57 -19.97
N ASP A 901 -4.91 42.62 -20.77
CA ASP A 901 -5.86 43.21 -21.71
C ASP A 901 -5.71 42.60 -23.12
N ILE A 902 -6.81 42.11 -23.69
CA ILE A 902 -6.88 41.48 -25.03
C ILE A 902 -7.82 42.25 -25.99
N SER A 903 -8.08 43.54 -25.71
CA SER A 903 -9.13 44.32 -26.37
C SER A 903 -8.78 44.80 -27.79
N TRP A 904 -7.51 44.78 -28.19
CA TRP A 904 -7.15 45.11 -29.57
C TRP A 904 -7.45 43.95 -30.51
N TRP A 905 -7.15 42.73 -30.07
CA TRP A 905 -7.48 41.51 -30.77
C TRP A 905 -7.38 40.32 -29.82
N ALA A 906 -8.35 39.40 -29.90
CA ALA A 906 -8.36 38.14 -29.17
C ALA A 906 -8.78 37.03 -30.14
N ILE A 907 -8.26 35.83 -29.94
CA ILE A 907 -8.64 34.65 -30.71
C ILE A 907 -10.11 34.31 -30.45
N ASP A 908 -10.87 34.00 -31.51
CA ASP A 908 -12.21 33.45 -31.42
C ASP A 908 -12.20 31.94 -31.71
N ASP A 909 -13.33 31.24 -31.47
CA ASP A 909 -13.42 29.79 -31.67
C ASP A 909 -13.02 29.34 -33.09
N ALA A 910 -13.34 30.16 -34.09
CA ALA A 910 -12.95 29.91 -35.48
C ALA A 910 -11.44 30.04 -35.67
N GLY A 911 -10.82 31.02 -35.02
CA GLY A 911 -9.39 31.22 -34.97
C GLY A 911 -8.64 30.08 -34.27
N VAL A 912 -9.17 29.54 -33.17
CA VAL A 912 -8.61 28.35 -32.49
C VAL A 912 -8.59 27.17 -33.46
N THR A 913 -9.73 26.89 -34.10
CA THR A 913 -9.86 25.79 -35.08
C THR A 913 -8.91 25.95 -36.27
N THR A 914 -8.72 27.19 -36.76
CA THR A 914 -7.85 27.47 -37.90
C THR A 914 -6.37 27.30 -37.56
N ARG A 915 -5.99 27.43 -36.29
CA ARG A 915 -4.62 27.38 -35.78
C ARG A 915 -4.38 26.11 -34.96
N ALA A 916 -4.99 24.98 -35.31
CA ALA A 916 -4.88 23.76 -34.52
C ALA A 916 -3.42 23.37 -34.20
N CYS A 917 -2.51 23.52 -35.17
CA CYS A 917 -1.06 23.30 -35.03
C CYS A 917 -0.31 24.25 -34.09
N PHE A 918 -0.98 25.24 -33.48
CA PHE A 918 -0.42 26.11 -32.44
C PHE A 918 -0.81 25.63 -31.04
N TYR A 919 -1.95 24.94 -30.94
CA TYR A 919 -2.54 24.51 -29.68
C TYR A 919 -2.13 23.07 -29.31
N ASP A 920 -1.43 22.38 -30.20
CA ASP A 920 -0.77 21.08 -29.97
C ASP A 920 0.75 21.20 -29.72
N ASP A 921 1.31 22.40 -29.81
CA ASP A 921 2.71 22.68 -29.48
C ASP A 921 2.93 22.65 -27.95
N ASP A 922 3.89 21.84 -27.51
CA ASP A 922 4.20 21.59 -26.10
C ASP A 922 5.34 22.49 -25.58
N TYR A 923 5.13 23.03 -24.39
CA TYR A 923 6.09 23.81 -23.62
C TYR A 923 6.44 23.02 -22.36
N VAL A 924 7.57 22.31 -22.39
CA VAL A 924 7.93 21.34 -21.35
C VAL A 924 8.93 21.97 -20.38
N PHE A 925 8.57 22.05 -19.11
CA PHE A 925 9.44 22.49 -18.02
C PHE A 925 9.87 21.27 -17.23
N MET A 926 11.13 20.87 -17.34
CA MET A 926 11.66 19.73 -16.61
C MET A 926 12.13 20.14 -15.23
N GLU A 927 12.08 19.20 -14.29
CA GLU A 927 12.42 19.39 -12.88
C GLU A 927 13.91 19.75 -12.67
N ASP A 928 14.78 19.38 -13.61
CA ASP A 928 16.20 19.70 -13.62
C ASP A 928 16.53 21.13 -14.12
N GLY A 929 15.50 21.94 -14.42
CA GLY A 929 15.62 23.31 -14.92
C GLY A 929 15.77 23.43 -16.44
N THR A 930 15.71 22.31 -17.18
CA THR A 930 15.70 22.34 -18.66
C THR A 930 14.31 22.63 -19.21
N PHE A 931 14.26 23.32 -20.36
CA PHE A 931 13.03 23.72 -21.05
C PHE A 931 13.06 23.24 -22.49
N ASP A 932 11.93 22.73 -23.01
CA ASP A 932 11.80 22.36 -24.41
C ASP A 932 10.55 22.97 -25.05
N ASN A 933 10.72 23.48 -26.27
CA ASN A 933 9.63 23.69 -27.22
C ASN A 933 9.48 22.43 -28.07
N VAL A 934 8.55 21.55 -27.70
CA VAL A 934 8.29 20.31 -28.42
C VAL A 934 7.21 20.60 -29.47
N LEU A 935 7.66 20.87 -30.69
CA LEU A 935 6.82 21.20 -31.83
C LEU A 935 6.55 19.94 -32.66
N GLY A 936 5.34 19.79 -33.19
CA GLY A 936 4.98 18.69 -34.08
C GLY A 936 5.62 18.78 -35.48
N ASP A 937 5.10 18.00 -36.43
CA ASP A 937 5.52 18.06 -37.85
C ASP A 937 5.23 19.45 -38.48
N ASP A 938 4.22 20.15 -37.96
CA ASP A 938 3.81 21.50 -38.34
C ASP A 938 3.54 22.34 -37.08
N THR A 939 3.88 23.63 -37.11
CA THR A 939 3.52 24.66 -36.12
C THR A 939 2.90 25.87 -36.82
N TRP A 940 2.31 26.81 -36.09
CA TRP A 940 1.76 28.03 -36.69
C TRP A 940 2.84 29.01 -37.12
N LEU A 941 2.95 29.22 -38.43
CA LEU A 941 3.93 30.12 -39.03
C LEU A 941 3.28 31.41 -39.51
N GLU A 942 3.96 32.53 -39.28
CA GLU A 942 3.61 33.82 -39.86
C GLU A 942 4.53 34.18 -41.04
N ALA A 943 4.09 35.11 -41.91
CA ALA A 943 4.82 35.48 -43.12
C ALA A 943 6.28 35.95 -42.88
N TRP A 944 6.62 36.43 -41.68
CA TRP A 944 7.99 36.82 -41.35
C TRP A 944 8.94 35.61 -41.19
N GLN A 945 8.41 34.41 -40.93
CA GLN A 945 9.15 33.14 -40.87
C GLN A 945 9.38 32.52 -42.27
N GLY A 946 8.94 33.19 -43.35
CA GLY A 946 9.25 32.79 -44.73
C GLY A 946 8.13 32.07 -45.48
N VAL A 947 6.97 31.89 -44.86
CA VAL A 947 5.73 31.38 -45.48
C VAL A 947 4.96 32.48 -46.23
N THR A 948 4.02 32.10 -47.11
CA THR A 948 3.34 33.07 -48.00
C THR A 948 2.16 33.80 -47.35
N GLY A 949 1.64 33.26 -46.25
CA GLY A 949 0.60 33.80 -45.39
C GLY A 949 0.70 33.18 -43.99
N GLU A 950 -0.24 33.47 -43.10
CA GLU A 950 -0.31 32.74 -41.82
C GLU A 950 -0.91 31.35 -42.07
N GLU A 951 -0.14 30.30 -41.76
CA GLU A 951 -0.52 28.90 -42.04
C GLU A 951 0.22 27.95 -41.10
N CYS A 952 -0.32 26.74 -40.90
CA CYS A 952 0.43 25.64 -40.32
C CYS A 952 1.51 25.17 -41.30
N GLY A 953 2.73 24.94 -40.81
CA GLY A 953 3.81 24.37 -41.60
C GLY A 953 5.04 24.03 -40.77
N THR A 954 6.02 23.42 -41.41
CA THR A 954 7.23 22.91 -40.75
C THR A 954 7.96 23.97 -39.91
N PRO A 955 8.28 23.71 -38.63
CA PRO A 955 8.97 24.64 -37.75
C PRO A 955 10.25 25.26 -38.35
N VAL A 956 10.51 26.53 -38.05
CA VAL A 956 11.59 27.31 -38.67
C VAL A 956 12.57 27.85 -37.63
N ALA A 957 13.85 27.46 -37.75
CA ALA A 957 14.95 27.96 -36.93
C ALA A 957 15.00 29.50 -36.87
N PRO A 958 15.25 30.11 -35.69
CA PRO A 958 15.67 29.47 -34.44
C PRO A 958 14.52 29.02 -33.51
N HIS A 959 13.26 29.13 -33.96
CA HIS A 959 12.06 28.81 -33.17
C HIS A 959 11.49 27.43 -33.53
N ASP A 960 12.37 26.48 -33.87
CA ASP A 960 12.04 25.13 -34.32
C ASP A 960 12.20 24.07 -33.22
N GLY A 961 12.41 24.49 -31.96
CA GLY A 961 12.60 23.58 -30.84
C GLY A 961 13.97 22.87 -30.80
N ALA A 962 14.87 23.15 -31.75
CA ALA A 962 16.17 22.47 -31.86
C ALA A 962 17.28 23.09 -30.99
N GLY A 963 16.97 24.11 -30.20
CA GLY A 963 17.92 24.76 -29.28
C GLY A 963 18.03 24.05 -27.93
N GLU A 964 19.02 24.44 -27.13
CA GLU A 964 19.09 24.06 -25.71
C GLU A 964 18.55 25.24 -24.90
N TYR A 965 17.52 24.99 -24.09
CA TYR A 965 16.88 26.01 -23.29
C TYR A 965 16.83 25.62 -21.81
N THR A 966 16.84 26.62 -20.95
CA THR A 966 16.62 26.45 -19.52
C THR A 966 15.57 27.44 -19.04
N TRP A 967 14.96 27.17 -17.90
CA TRP A 967 13.97 28.05 -17.31
C TRP A 967 14.33 28.41 -15.86
N GLU A 968 13.86 29.58 -15.44
CA GLU A 968 13.92 30.03 -14.05
C GLU A 968 12.57 30.68 -13.70
N LEU A 969 11.97 30.27 -12.58
CA LEU A 969 10.70 30.81 -12.08
C LEU A 969 10.93 31.55 -10.76
N ASP A 970 10.60 32.83 -10.75
CA ASP A 970 10.53 33.67 -9.55
C ASP A 970 9.06 33.81 -9.15
N MET A 971 8.63 32.96 -8.23
CA MET A 971 7.24 32.91 -7.74
C MET A 971 6.82 34.17 -6.99
N ASP A 972 7.75 34.80 -6.26
CA ASP A 972 7.47 36.00 -5.47
C ASP A 972 7.11 37.20 -6.35
N ASN A 973 7.71 37.27 -7.54
CA ASN A 973 7.46 38.32 -8.51
C ASN A 973 6.58 37.88 -9.70
N GLY A 974 6.18 36.60 -9.75
CA GLY A 974 5.45 36.01 -10.86
C GLY A 974 6.20 36.15 -12.19
N MET A 975 7.52 35.96 -12.19
CA MET A 975 8.36 36.11 -13.38
C MET A 975 8.91 34.77 -13.84
N LEU A 976 8.67 34.44 -15.11
CA LEU A 976 9.25 33.28 -15.78
C LEU A 976 10.31 33.74 -16.77
N THR A 977 11.52 33.20 -16.66
CA THR A 977 12.61 33.46 -17.59
C THR A 977 12.93 32.21 -18.39
N ILE A 978 12.90 32.31 -19.71
CA ILE A 978 13.41 31.28 -20.63
C ILE A 978 14.75 31.73 -21.18
N ASN A 979 15.79 30.93 -20.99
CA ASN A 979 17.13 31.16 -21.49
C ASN A 979 17.42 30.21 -22.66
N GLY A 980 18.08 30.71 -23.70
CA GLY A 980 18.39 30.01 -24.94
C GLY A 980 17.82 30.73 -26.17
N VAL A 981 18.61 30.83 -27.24
CA VAL A 981 18.21 31.58 -28.44
C VAL A 981 17.09 30.86 -29.16
N GLY A 982 15.93 31.51 -29.24
CA GLY A 982 14.77 30.99 -29.96
C GLY A 982 13.75 30.24 -29.12
N GLY A 983 14.00 30.04 -27.82
CA GLY A 983 13.02 29.47 -26.88
C GLY A 983 11.93 30.48 -26.53
N TYR A 984 10.68 30.01 -26.42
CA TYR A 984 9.52 30.87 -26.17
C TYR A 984 8.37 30.13 -25.49
N VAL A 985 7.41 30.87 -24.91
CA VAL A 985 6.13 30.36 -24.39
C VAL A 985 5.02 31.10 -25.12
N GLY A 986 4.06 30.37 -25.71
CA GLY A 986 3.00 30.98 -26.53
C GLY A 986 3.44 31.18 -27.98
N ILE A 987 3.54 32.42 -28.49
CA ILE A 987 3.92 32.65 -29.91
C ILE A 987 5.32 33.25 -30.02
N PRO A 988 6.21 32.76 -30.92
CA PRO A 988 7.61 33.19 -30.98
C PRO A 988 7.78 34.64 -31.45
N LYS A 989 6.72 35.25 -32.00
CA LYS A 989 6.72 36.64 -32.45
C LYS A 989 6.92 37.64 -31.31
N ALA A 990 6.37 37.34 -30.14
CA ALA A 990 6.33 38.24 -28.98
C ALA A 990 7.62 38.10 -28.16
N VAL A 991 8.47 39.13 -28.15
CA VAL A 991 9.72 39.16 -27.36
C VAL A 991 9.81 40.47 -26.58
N ASN A 992 10.60 40.53 -25.50
CA ASN A 992 10.64 41.70 -24.61
C ASN A 992 11.04 43.02 -25.31
N ASP A 993 11.80 42.93 -26.42
CA ASP A 993 12.29 44.08 -27.19
C ASP A 993 11.41 44.44 -28.41
N GLY A 994 10.23 43.82 -28.57
CA GLY A 994 9.30 44.12 -29.66
C GLY A 994 8.71 42.87 -30.32
N GLU A 995 8.10 43.03 -31.50
CA GLU A 995 7.65 41.90 -32.32
C GLU A 995 8.66 41.64 -33.45
N LEU A 996 9.07 40.38 -33.66
CA LEU A 996 10.13 40.02 -34.63
C LEU A 996 9.82 40.47 -36.07
N GLY A 997 8.56 40.37 -36.51
CA GLY A 997 8.11 40.86 -37.83
C GLY A 997 8.08 42.39 -38.00
N ASN A 998 8.19 43.14 -36.89
CA ASN A 998 8.14 44.61 -36.85
C ASN A 998 9.48 45.24 -36.40
N GLY A 999 10.60 44.53 -36.58
CA GLY A 999 11.94 45.00 -36.26
C GLY A 999 12.45 44.62 -34.87
N GLY A 1000 11.78 43.71 -34.17
CA GLY A 1000 12.29 43.05 -32.97
C GLY A 1000 13.54 42.21 -33.25
N THR A 1001 14.32 41.95 -32.21
CA THR A 1001 15.55 41.14 -32.28
C THR A 1001 15.34 39.86 -31.50
N VAL A 1002 15.75 38.72 -32.05
CA VAL A 1002 15.75 37.44 -31.32
C VAL A 1002 16.78 37.55 -30.19
N THR A 1003 16.31 37.47 -28.95
CA THR A 1003 17.14 37.52 -27.74
C THR A 1003 17.51 36.11 -27.28
N ALA A 1004 18.57 36.00 -26.49
CA ALA A 1004 18.96 34.75 -25.84
C ALA A 1004 18.18 34.48 -24.54
N THR A 1005 17.39 35.45 -24.10
CA THR A 1005 16.58 35.37 -22.88
C THR A 1005 15.26 36.05 -23.18
N THR A 1006 14.15 35.43 -22.77
CA THR A 1006 12.79 35.99 -22.84
C THR A 1006 12.14 35.87 -21.47
N VAL A 1007 11.57 36.97 -20.98
CA VAL A 1007 10.94 37.06 -19.65
C VAL A 1007 9.45 37.26 -19.82
N TYR A 1008 8.66 36.49 -19.08
CA TYR A 1008 7.21 36.54 -19.04
C TYR A 1008 6.76 36.85 -17.61
N MET A 1009 5.59 37.47 -17.50
CA MET A 1009 4.85 37.54 -16.24
C MET A 1009 3.86 36.37 -16.22
N VAL A 1010 3.85 35.60 -15.13
CA VAL A 1010 3.01 34.41 -15.01
C VAL A 1010 2.17 34.41 -13.75
N GLU A 1011 0.97 33.84 -13.85
CA GLU A 1011 0.04 33.65 -12.72
C GLU A 1011 -0.61 32.27 -12.87
N PHE A 1012 -0.44 31.42 -11.85
CA PHE A 1012 -1.02 30.07 -11.80
C PHE A 1012 -2.42 30.09 -11.17
N SER A 1013 -3.27 29.15 -11.57
CA SER A 1013 -4.52 28.85 -10.86
C SER A 1013 -4.22 28.17 -9.52
N ASP A 1014 -5.18 28.22 -8.59
CA ASP A 1014 -5.06 27.67 -7.22
C ASP A 1014 -4.73 26.16 -7.20
N ASP A 1015 -5.06 25.43 -8.27
CA ASP A 1015 -4.82 23.99 -8.47
C ASP A 1015 -3.60 23.70 -9.38
N ASN A 1016 -2.85 24.72 -9.79
CA ASN A 1016 -1.73 24.64 -10.73
C ASN A 1016 -2.05 24.01 -12.10
N SER A 1017 -3.32 23.91 -12.49
CA SER A 1017 -3.74 23.33 -13.79
C SER A 1017 -3.74 24.34 -14.94
N ARG A 1018 -3.76 25.65 -14.65
CA ARG A 1018 -3.71 26.74 -15.64
C ARG A 1018 -2.66 27.77 -15.27
N MET A 1019 -2.08 28.39 -16.28
CA MET A 1019 -1.11 29.47 -16.14
C MET A 1019 -1.45 30.59 -17.13
N THR A 1020 -1.70 31.79 -16.65
CA THR A 1020 -1.66 32.97 -17.53
C THR A 1020 -0.21 33.34 -17.77
N VAL A 1021 0.14 33.61 -19.03
CA VAL A 1021 1.45 34.12 -19.43
C VAL A 1021 1.26 35.44 -20.17
N ASP A 1022 1.85 36.52 -19.65
CA ASP A 1022 1.83 37.85 -20.26
C ASP A 1022 3.26 38.28 -20.63
N ILE A 1023 3.41 38.94 -21.79
CA ILE A 1023 4.69 39.53 -22.21
C ILE A 1023 4.49 40.91 -22.82
N GLU A 1024 5.29 41.88 -22.37
CA GLU A 1024 5.34 43.20 -22.99
C GLU A 1024 6.27 43.18 -24.21
N SER A 1025 5.70 43.24 -25.40
CA SER A 1025 6.44 43.29 -26.68
C SER A 1025 6.65 44.73 -27.16
N GLY A 1026 7.22 45.54 -26.27
CA GLY A 1026 7.42 46.98 -26.44
C GLY A 1026 6.38 47.83 -25.71
N ALA A 1027 6.72 49.10 -25.46
CA ALA A 1027 5.95 49.97 -24.57
C ALA A 1027 4.45 50.05 -24.94
N GLY A 1028 3.60 49.48 -24.07
CA GLY A 1028 2.15 49.49 -24.23
C GLY A 1028 1.60 48.49 -25.26
N VAL A 1029 2.35 47.43 -25.58
CA VAL A 1029 1.88 46.30 -26.39
C VAL A 1029 2.08 45.02 -25.58
N TRP A 1030 0.98 44.42 -25.13
CA TRP A 1030 1.00 43.24 -24.27
C TRP A 1030 0.34 42.06 -24.98
N TRP A 1031 1.07 40.96 -25.09
CA TRP A 1031 0.53 39.68 -25.51
C TRP A 1031 0.17 38.86 -24.28
N ARG A 1032 -0.97 38.17 -24.34
CA ARG A 1032 -1.44 37.27 -23.30
C ARG A 1032 -1.71 35.90 -23.88
N PHE A 1033 -1.30 34.87 -23.14
CA PHE A 1033 -1.59 33.47 -23.36
C PHE A 1033 -2.24 32.90 -22.11
N ILE A 1034 -3.23 32.03 -22.27
CA ILE A 1034 -3.74 31.16 -21.21
C ILE A 1034 -3.20 29.78 -21.55
N MET A 1035 -2.40 29.23 -20.65
CA MET A 1035 -1.82 27.91 -20.75
C MET A 1035 -2.60 26.95 -19.86
N GLU A 1036 -2.67 25.70 -20.28
CA GLU A 1036 -3.20 24.60 -19.48
C GLU A 1036 -2.16 23.47 -19.40
N LYS A 1037 -2.02 22.93 -18.20
CA LYS A 1037 -1.11 21.84 -17.88
C LYS A 1037 -1.66 20.55 -18.48
N GLN A 1038 -0.79 19.77 -19.13
CA GLN A 1038 -1.15 18.56 -19.86
C GLN A 1038 -1.06 17.30 -19.00
#